data_AF-A0A067BQE2-F1
#
_entry.id   AF-A0A067BQE2-F1
#
_cell.length_a   1.000
_cell.length_b   1.000
_cell.length_c   1.000
_cell.angle_alpha   90.00
_cell.angle_beta   90.00
_cell.angle_gamma   90.00
#
_symmetry.space_group_name_H-M   'P 1'
#
loop_
_entity.id
_entity.type
_entity.pdbx_description
1 polymer ?
#
loop_
_entity_poly.entity_id
_entity_poly.type
_entity_poly.pdbx_seq_one_letter_code
_entity_poly.pdbx_strand_id
1 'polypeptide(L)'
;MSSSDTMGLAPSLLWSTTQATCMVGSIMFVAALWLRHMRKLHGGTPTSSKLANASDHDRMEPMVDGQHANDIFGCGLTLRDALNPVSSIDFNTQLPIPIETPLFHGKAYVLLRDPRGDPRWDPLFEGKQRRVWVMVQGQFKREPKGTVYLAGELPRTMVLSMWTKAWAGMIIASVKTLIGKLHFSFGDDIESPHVALPLYQSADQLVATPLEDVPPKLGMDSWGESPADQKARKATPVGDEVFRTDRIYSFQFHTMYVDLPSWNLVNLPGIHDVGLQHFFGDMSLRLSMYEHTPRPNEVAHITKEYCFAWDVARGPAPKAAPASGDCCPVHDTSFAGVEFDLWMWLEYFDATTDMRHLAYVLRVRLADSKVYTVILPSEAVLAIFAANHDASPLLTRARMDAYAAIEDQALEVGRRLQSIAYGGTAAAKAELYHWLTTPSPMTLAAANSDKALGVSLWPWRRAGMNVCKEGSGYRILSDTCLRQEYLILTSTSLQFYRTYASSPLRKVPISHMTHVGCRYLNDLFVLELHTWTEVLYVHVPDPLSWQVAIQDLCDRSPLRTCAAALQMTAWTPFNALTYEGYLVLNSRKIAYDVATTIVSVDPCLVAEAAVVAGARVWSARTRAHKLAFQLAVQELRCVDLSLLESSEHKLAFYLNAYQVLLMHLHLAIPEPTSVCMHQVMYEVGVQKLMLSLAELEHVMLRGGLCAVEDAPYLEFVPQKAAYPPAYSAVACSNRDFRLSAALCSHRDDKVVVVYAPTRVHDQLNSVVSSYWQARVVVGSVSLQLPLSCKWFRTDFGADDRLVRKLLGFLSDDQRSDVVRLLEAPTNLYPEFKDGAKAAPHGFSI
;
A
#
# COMPACT_ATOMS: atom_id res chain seq x y z
N MET A 1 -59.18 17.56 24.71
CA MET A 1 -59.81 18.18 23.52
C MET A 1 -58.89 19.31 23.10
N SER A 2 -58.26 19.41 21.93
CA SER A 2 -58.22 18.71 20.63
C SER A 2 -56.83 19.06 20.00
N SER A 3 -56.08 18.18 19.33
CA SER A 3 -56.03 17.95 17.85
C SER A 3 -56.27 19.21 16.99
N SER A 4 -55.64 19.51 15.85
CA SER A 4 -54.64 18.87 14.96
C SER A 4 -54.49 19.78 13.70
N ASP A 5 -53.33 19.74 13.04
CA ASP A 5 -53.11 19.69 11.57
C ASP A 5 -53.34 20.87 10.57
N THR A 6 -52.20 21.25 9.95
CA THR A 6 -51.86 21.27 8.50
C THR A 6 -52.19 22.40 7.48
N MET A 7 -51.14 22.65 6.67
CA MET A 7 -51.00 23.22 5.30
C MET A 7 -51.01 24.75 5.10
N GLY A 8 -50.07 25.38 4.36
CA GLY A 8 -49.10 24.84 3.41
C GLY A 8 -47.91 25.76 3.07
N LEU A 9 -46.79 25.10 2.76
CA LEU A 9 -45.49 25.60 2.31
C LEU A 9 -45.43 25.74 0.78
N ALA A 10 -44.89 26.86 0.29
CA ALA A 10 -44.07 27.05 -0.93
C ALA A 10 -44.08 28.57 -1.26
N PRO A 11 -42.95 29.31 -1.29
CA PRO A 11 -41.78 29.04 -2.14
C PRO A 11 -40.44 29.53 -1.53
N SER A 12 -39.61 28.65 -0.96
CA SER A 12 -38.26 29.03 -0.48
C SER A 12 -37.14 28.06 -0.84
N LEU A 13 -37.45 27.00 -1.60
CA LEU A 13 -36.51 25.92 -1.96
C LEU A 13 -35.76 26.13 -3.28
N LEU A 14 -35.95 27.26 -3.97
CA LEU A 14 -35.39 27.49 -5.31
C LEU A 14 -34.14 28.40 -5.35
N TRP A 15 -33.73 29.01 -4.24
CA TRP A 15 -32.64 30.02 -4.23
C TRP A 15 -31.39 29.68 -3.40
N SER A 16 -31.33 28.53 -2.72
CA SER A 16 -30.13 28.11 -1.96
C SER A 16 -29.32 26.97 -2.60
N THR A 17 -29.74 26.46 -3.76
CA THR A 17 -29.11 25.30 -4.44
C THR A 17 -28.45 25.65 -5.78
N THR A 18 -28.41 26.92 -6.18
CA THR A 18 -28.07 27.32 -7.56
C THR A 18 -26.61 27.70 -7.82
N GLN A 19 -25.67 27.50 -6.88
CA GLN A 19 -24.28 27.96 -7.06
C GLN A 19 -23.17 26.92 -6.81
N ALA A 20 -23.48 25.62 -6.77
CA ALA A 20 -22.50 24.56 -6.42
C ALA A 20 -22.30 23.49 -7.52
N THR A 21 -22.36 23.87 -8.80
CA THR A 21 -22.34 22.89 -9.91
C THR A 21 -21.69 23.44 -11.18
N CYS A 22 -20.51 24.05 -11.06
CA CYS A 22 -19.99 24.91 -12.13
C CYS A 22 -19.18 24.19 -13.22
N MET A 23 -18.62 23.01 -12.99
CA MET A 23 -17.72 22.41 -13.99
C MET A 23 -18.47 21.74 -15.15
N VAL A 24 -19.68 21.23 -14.87
CA VAL A 24 -20.56 20.66 -15.90
C VAL A 24 -21.81 21.52 -16.12
N GLY A 25 -22.26 22.29 -15.11
CA GLY A 25 -23.35 23.26 -15.29
C GLY A 25 -23.12 24.25 -16.44
N SER A 26 -21.86 24.57 -16.72
CA SER A 26 -21.44 25.42 -17.85
C SER A 26 -21.56 24.71 -19.20
N ILE A 27 -21.21 23.43 -19.31
CA ILE A 27 -21.41 22.60 -20.52
C ILE A 27 -22.92 22.37 -20.75
N MET A 28 -23.71 22.46 -19.67
CA MET A 28 -25.11 22.09 -19.65
C MET A 28 -26.13 23.19 -19.84
N PHE A 29 -25.85 24.39 -19.35
CA PHE A 29 -26.64 25.58 -19.67
C PHE A 29 -26.64 25.90 -21.18
N VAL A 30 -25.67 25.31 -21.86
CA VAL A 30 -25.32 25.48 -23.26
C VAL A 30 -26.05 24.51 -24.16
N ALA A 31 -26.04 23.23 -23.77
CA ALA A 31 -26.90 22.18 -24.32
C ALA A 31 -28.40 22.53 -24.13
N ALA A 32 -28.73 23.13 -22.98
CA ALA A 32 -30.06 23.61 -22.61
C ALA A 32 -30.63 24.68 -23.56
N LEU A 33 -29.81 25.69 -23.92
CA LEU A 33 -30.19 26.75 -24.84
C LEU A 33 -30.29 26.25 -26.30
N TRP A 34 -29.45 25.29 -26.68
CA TRP A 34 -29.50 24.61 -27.99
C TRP A 34 -30.84 23.86 -28.19
N LEU A 35 -31.30 23.10 -27.19
CA LEU A 35 -32.57 22.36 -27.26
C LEU A 35 -33.80 23.29 -27.21
N ARG A 36 -33.74 24.39 -26.44
CA ARG A 36 -34.81 25.40 -26.38
C ARG A 36 -34.97 26.16 -27.70
N HIS A 37 -33.89 26.34 -28.47
CA HIS A 37 -33.95 26.97 -29.79
C HIS A 37 -34.42 26.00 -30.89
N MET A 38 -34.04 24.72 -30.83
CA MET A 38 -34.54 23.67 -31.73
C MET A 38 -36.07 23.45 -31.62
N ARG A 39 -36.64 23.62 -30.42
CA ARG A 39 -38.11 23.64 -30.21
C ARG A 39 -38.82 24.87 -30.82
N LYS A 40 -38.11 26.00 -31.00
CA LYS A 40 -38.66 27.19 -31.70
C LYS A 40 -38.56 27.06 -33.23
N LEU A 41 -37.62 26.26 -33.75
CA LEU A 41 -37.46 26.03 -35.19
C LEU A 41 -38.38 24.92 -35.74
N HIS A 42 -38.88 24.02 -34.89
CA HIS A 42 -39.85 22.98 -35.27
C HIS A 42 -41.31 23.30 -34.86
N GLY A 43 -41.59 24.58 -34.58
CA GLY A 43 -42.96 25.06 -34.42
C GLY A 43 -43.64 25.27 -35.78
N GLY A 44 -44.15 24.18 -36.37
CA GLY A 44 -45.06 24.20 -37.52
C GLY A 44 -46.27 23.30 -37.25
N THR A 45 -47.45 23.92 -37.12
CA THR A 45 -48.76 23.33 -36.80
C THR A 45 -49.27 22.29 -37.83
N PRO A 46 -50.17 21.37 -37.42
CA PRO A 46 -50.67 20.26 -38.23
C PRO A 46 -51.77 20.70 -39.20
N THR A 47 -51.81 20.11 -40.39
CA THR A 47 -52.97 20.19 -41.30
C THR A 47 -53.68 18.85 -41.43
N SER A 48 -54.99 18.96 -41.27
CA SER A 48 -56.04 17.93 -41.20
C SER A 48 -56.27 17.16 -42.50
N SER A 49 -56.61 15.88 -42.36
CA SER A 49 -57.73 15.12 -43.01
C SER A 49 -57.32 13.63 -43.09
N LYS A 50 -58.10 12.60 -42.78
CA LYS A 50 -59.55 12.39 -42.58
C LYS A 50 -59.77 11.29 -41.51
N LEU A 51 -60.88 11.42 -40.79
CA LEU A 51 -61.54 10.38 -40.00
C LEU A 51 -61.86 9.13 -40.84
N ALA A 52 -61.84 7.93 -40.23
CA ALA A 52 -63.06 7.19 -39.88
C ALA A 52 -62.75 5.76 -39.36
N ASN A 53 -63.35 5.44 -38.19
CA ASN A 53 -63.98 4.16 -37.76
C ASN A 53 -63.08 2.90 -37.67
N ALA A 54 -63.21 1.97 -36.73
CA ALA A 54 -64.21 1.57 -35.74
C ALA A 54 -63.48 0.70 -34.68
N SER A 55 -63.62 0.93 -33.36
CA SER A 55 -64.52 0.27 -32.39
C SER A 55 -64.23 -1.21 -32.04
N ASP A 56 -64.29 -1.47 -30.72
CA ASP A 56 -64.44 -2.74 -29.99
C ASP A 56 -63.19 -3.65 -29.93
N HIS A 57 -62.73 -4.18 -28.78
CA HIS A 57 -63.43 -4.68 -27.60
C HIS A 57 -62.59 -4.58 -26.30
N ASP A 58 -63.31 -4.33 -25.21
CA ASP A 58 -63.22 -4.83 -23.83
C ASP A 58 -62.15 -4.46 -22.79
N ARG A 59 -62.73 -4.34 -21.58
CA ARG A 59 -62.26 -3.87 -20.27
C ARG A 59 -61.55 -4.96 -19.44
N MET A 60 -60.72 -4.47 -18.48
CA MET A 60 -60.36 -5.05 -17.16
C MET A 60 -59.57 -6.39 -17.18
N GLU A 61 -58.44 -6.61 -16.50
CA GLU A 61 -58.02 -6.30 -15.12
C GLU A 61 -56.46 -6.40 -14.96
N PRO A 62 -55.85 -6.05 -13.81
CA PRO A 62 -54.41 -5.78 -13.70
C PRO A 62 -53.58 -7.06 -13.49
N MET A 63 -52.54 -7.26 -14.30
CA MET A 63 -51.45 -8.18 -13.96
C MET A 63 -50.21 -7.40 -13.54
N VAL A 64 -49.81 -7.64 -12.30
CA VAL A 64 -48.47 -7.40 -11.79
C VAL A 64 -47.54 -8.32 -12.60
N ASP A 65 -46.61 -7.74 -13.35
CA ASP A 65 -45.36 -8.41 -13.69
C ASP A 65 -44.24 -7.37 -13.83
N GLY A 66 -43.28 -7.49 -12.92
CA GLY A 66 -42.02 -6.78 -12.95
C GLY A 66 -41.09 -7.43 -13.96
N GLN A 67 -40.71 -6.66 -14.97
CA GLN A 67 -39.56 -6.95 -15.81
C GLN A 67 -38.90 -5.63 -16.17
N HIS A 68 -38.18 -5.07 -15.19
CA HIS A 68 -37.11 -4.13 -15.49
C HIS A 68 -35.87 -4.93 -15.90
N ALA A 69 -35.44 -4.65 -17.12
CA ALA A 69 -34.23 -5.15 -17.74
C ALA A 69 -33.01 -5.00 -16.82
N ASN A 70 -32.14 -6.03 -16.84
CA ASN A 70 -30.83 -6.07 -16.18
C ASN A 70 -29.85 -5.04 -16.79
N ASP A 71 -30.06 -3.75 -16.55
CA ASP A 71 -29.04 -2.73 -16.76
C ASP A 71 -28.10 -2.70 -15.54
N ILE A 72 -26.95 -3.34 -15.68
CA ILE A 72 -25.89 -3.43 -14.67
C ILE A 72 -25.16 -2.08 -14.58
N PHE A 73 -25.13 -1.50 -13.38
CA PHE A 73 -24.50 -0.21 -13.10
C PHE A 73 -22.99 -0.20 -13.44
N GLY A 74 -22.56 0.79 -14.22
CA GLY A 74 -21.15 1.02 -14.57
C GLY A 74 -20.63 0.22 -15.78
N CYS A 75 -21.44 -0.61 -16.43
CA CYS A 75 -21.03 -1.34 -17.63
C CYS A 75 -20.60 -0.38 -18.75
N GLY A 76 -19.31 -0.49 -19.11
CA GLY A 76 -18.68 0.28 -20.18
C GLY A 76 -17.89 1.49 -19.70
N LEU A 77 -17.86 1.85 -18.41
CA LEU A 77 -17.02 2.96 -17.93
C LEU A 77 -15.63 2.52 -17.49
N THR A 78 -14.60 3.29 -17.85
CA THR A 78 -13.23 3.11 -17.33
C THR A 78 -12.72 4.41 -16.75
N LEU A 79 -12.16 4.38 -15.54
CA LEU A 79 -11.34 5.46 -14.95
C LEU A 79 -9.86 5.07 -15.12
N ARG A 80 -8.98 5.99 -15.52
CA ARG A 80 -7.54 5.73 -15.71
C ARG A 80 -6.72 6.93 -15.26
N ASP A 81 -5.55 6.72 -14.68
CA ASP A 81 -4.58 7.81 -14.44
C ASP A 81 -3.94 8.22 -15.78
N ALA A 82 -4.19 9.45 -16.19
CA ALA A 82 -3.69 10.01 -17.44
C ALA A 82 -2.20 10.40 -17.37
N LEU A 83 -1.65 10.58 -16.17
CA LEU A 83 -0.25 10.92 -15.96
C LEU A 83 0.62 9.65 -15.87
N ASN A 84 0.05 8.56 -15.36
CA ASN A 84 0.69 7.25 -15.25
C ASN A 84 -0.27 6.14 -15.72
N PRO A 85 -0.42 5.90 -17.03
CA PRO A 85 -1.43 5.01 -17.61
C PRO A 85 -1.06 3.52 -17.48
N VAL A 86 -0.84 3.04 -16.26
CA VAL A 86 -0.39 1.66 -15.95
C VAL A 86 -1.58 0.71 -15.73
N SER A 87 -2.77 1.20 -15.35
CA SER A 87 -3.98 0.39 -15.17
C SER A 87 -5.29 1.21 -15.14
N SER A 88 -6.44 0.55 -15.32
CA SER A 88 -7.75 1.15 -15.02
C SER A 88 -8.04 1.10 -13.53
N ILE A 89 -8.45 2.24 -12.99
CA ILE A 89 -8.89 2.46 -11.62
C ILE A 89 -10.39 2.13 -11.57
N ASP A 90 -10.84 1.43 -10.53
CA ASP A 90 -12.27 1.20 -10.33
C ASP A 90 -12.94 2.46 -9.77
N PHE A 91 -14.24 2.66 -10.05
CA PHE A 91 -15.04 3.61 -9.29
C PHE A 91 -15.43 3.01 -7.93
N ASN A 92 -15.76 3.84 -6.94
CA ASN A 92 -16.26 3.38 -5.62
C ASN A 92 -15.29 2.42 -4.88
N THR A 93 -13.98 2.57 -5.10
CA THR A 93 -12.93 1.73 -4.51
C THR A 93 -13.04 1.62 -2.99
N GLN A 94 -12.61 0.49 -2.42
CA GLN A 94 -12.50 0.36 -0.96
C GLN A 94 -11.38 1.22 -0.38
N LEU A 95 -10.21 1.21 -1.04
CA LEU A 95 -9.06 2.03 -0.66
C LEU A 95 -8.99 3.28 -1.54
N PRO A 96 -8.59 4.44 -0.99
CA PRO A 96 -8.50 5.65 -1.79
C PRO A 96 -7.36 5.55 -2.81
N ILE A 97 -7.59 6.13 -3.98
CA ILE A 97 -6.70 6.19 -5.12
C ILE A 97 -5.46 7.02 -4.72
N PRO A 98 -4.24 6.48 -4.74
CA PRO A 98 -3.05 7.25 -4.45
C PRO A 98 -2.78 8.28 -5.55
N ILE A 99 -2.30 9.45 -5.17
CA ILE A 99 -1.86 10.51 -6.07
C ILE A 99 -0.39 10.78 -5.76
N GLU A 100 0.45 10.70 -6.78
CA GLU A 100 1.88 11.01 -6.66
C GLU A 100 2.37 11.69 -7.94
N THR A 101 2.56 13.01 -7.86
CA THR A 101 3.11 13.83 -8.95
C THR A 101 4.23 14.74 -8.44
N PRO A 102 5.01 15.40 -9.31
CA PRO A 102 6.01 16.37 -8.86
C PRO A 102 5.43 17.53 -8.03
N LEU A 103 4.16 17.89 -8.24
CA LEU A 103 3.50 19.02 -7.59
C LEU A 103 2.72 18.62 -6.33
N PHE A 104 2.19 17.40 -6.28
CA PHE A 104 1.24 16.99 -5.25
C PHE A 104 1.41 15.51 -4.86
N HIS A 105 1.23 15.20 -3.58
CA HIS A 105 1.03 13.83 -3.11
C HIS A 105 -0.24 13.75 -2.27
N GLY A 106 -0.96 12.64 -2.37
CA GLY A 106 -2.23 12.52 -1.67
C GLY A 106 -3.01 11.28 -2.02
N LYS A 107 -4.31 11.34 -1.74
CA LYS A 107 -5.26 10.25 -1.91
C LYS A 107 -6.62 10.80 -2.35
N ALA A 108 -7.39 10.02 -3.10
CA ALA A 108 -8.70 10.45 -3.56
C ALA A 108 -9.74 9.32 -3.64
N TYR A 109 -11.01 9.69 -3.61
CA TYR A 109 -12.12 8.84 -4.02
C TYR A 109 -12.84 9.47 -5.20
N VAL A 110 -13.22 8.64 -6.17
CA VAL A 110 -14.14 9.00 -7.26
C VAL A 110 -15.37 8.11 -7.12
N LEU A 111 -16.44 8.69 -6.56
CA LEU A 111 -17.67 7.99 -6.20
C LEU A 111 -18.79 8.30 -7.19
N LEU A 112 -19.49 7.26 -7.64
CA LEU A 112 -20.67 7.29 -8.48
C LEU A 112 -21.88 6.76 -7.69
N ARG A 113 -23.04 7.38 -7.86
CA ARG A 113 -24.29 6.88 -7.25
C ARG A 113 -24.75 5.58 -7.91
N ASP A 114 -24.68 4.44 -7.20
CA ASP A 114 -25.20 3.14 -7.68
C ASP A 114 -26.74 3.06 -7.54
N PRO A 115 -27.52 2.89 -8.63
CA PRO A 115 -28.95 2.69 -8.57
C PRO A 115 -29.36 1.35 -7.94
N ARG A 116 -28.43 0.41 -7.74
CA ARG A 116 -28.65 -0.87 -7.04
C ARG A 116 -28.28 -0.82 -5.54
N GLY A 117 -27.64 0.27 -5.12
CA GLY A 117 -27.15 0.49 -3.75
C GLY A 117 -25.75 -0.08 -3.50
N ASP A 118 -24.87 0.74 -2.92
CA ASP A 118 -23.63 0.34 -2.25
C ASP A 118 -23.69 0.80 -0.78
N PRO A 119 -23.98 -0.10 0.19
CA PRO A 119 -24.19 0.28 1.60
C PRO A 119 -23.05 1.09 2.23
N ARG A 120 -21.83 1.03 1.67
CA ARG A 120 -20.66 1.79 2.15
C ARG A 120 -20.74 3.27 1.77
N TRP A 121 -21.27 3.57 0.57
CA TRP A 121 -21.26 4.90 -0.02
C TRP A 121 -22.66 5.50 -0.15
N ASP A 122 -23.72 4.69 -0.13
CA ASP A 122 -25.12 5.12 -0.17
C ASP A 122 -25.47 6.22 0.84
N PRO A 123 -25.00 6.19 2.11
CA PRO A 123 -25.27 7.26 3.06
C PRO A 123 -24.80 8.64 2.59
N LEU A 124 -23.80 8.69 1.71
CA LEU A 124 -23.32 9.94 1.12
C LEU A 124 -24.35 10.47 0.10
N PHE A 125 -25.01 9.59 -0.65
CA PHE A 125 -25.94 9.93 -1.72
C PHE A 125 -27.41 10.05 -1.26
N GLU A 126 -27.76 9.47 -0.12
CA GLU A 126 -29.12 9.46 0.43
C GLU A 126 -29.66 10.88 0.68
N GLY A 127 -30.93 11.12 0.29
CA GLY A 127 -31.60 12.42 0.44
C GLY A 127 -31.02 13.57 -0.42
N LYS A 128 -29.98 13.33 -1.22
CA LYS A 128 -29.30 14.32 -2.06
C LYS A 128 -29.45 13.96 -3.55
N GLN A 129 -29.23 14.92 -4.45
CA GLN A 129 -29.33 14.71 -5.92
C GLN A 129 -27.97 14.42 -6.60
N ARG A 130 -26.89 14.24 -5.82
CA ARG A 130 -25.51 14.04 -6.32
C ARG A 130 -25.41 12.77 -7.16
N ARG A 131 -24.80 12.83 -8.35
CA ARG A 131 -24.55 11.67 -9.24
C ARG A 131 -23.08 11.26 -9.25
N VAL A 132 -22.17 12.23 -9.24
CA VAL A 132 -20.72 12.03 -9.13
C VAL A 132 -20.19 12.83 -7.95
N TRP A 133 -19.27 12.26 -7.19
CA TRP A 133 -18.62 12.92 -6.08
C TRP A 133 -17.14 12.54 -6.02
N VAL A 134 -16.27 13.54 -6.06
CA VAL A 134 -14.83 13.35 -5.94
C VAL A 134 -14.35 14.02 -4.66
N MET A 135 -13.55 13.28 -3.91
CA MET A 135 -12.95 13.72 -2.65
C MET A 135 -11.44 13.57 -2.76
N VAL A 136 -10.68 14.59 -2.41
CA VAL A 136 -9.23 14.56 -2.48
C VAL A 136 -8.65 15.09 -1.17
N GLN A 137 -7.63 14.40 -0.67
CA GLN A 137 -6.85 14.83 0.48
C GLN A 137 -5.36 14.66 0.18
N GLY A 138 -4.58 15.71 0.33
CA GLY A 138 -3.15 15.65 0.07
C GLY A 138 -2.42 16.96 0.33
N GLN A 139 -1.14 16.98 0.02
CA GLN A 139 -0.23 18.08 0.31
C GLN A 139 0.54 18.46 -0.95
N PHE A 140 0.72 19.76 -1.14
CA PHE A 140 1.57 20.30 -2.18
C PHE A 140 3.04 20.09 -1.82
N LYS A 141 3.85 19.59 -2.77
CA LYS A 141 5.30 19.37 -2.58
C LYS A 141 6.09 20.68 -2.67
N ARG A 142 5.54 21.66 -3.37
CA ARG A 142 6.00 23.05 -3.44
C ARG A 142 4.80 23.98 -3.47
N GLU A 143 4.96 25.22 -3.04
CA GLU A 143 3.90 26.22 -3.19
C GLU A 143 3.61 26.43 -4.70
N PRO A 144 2.34 26.39 -5.13
CA PRO A 144 1.94 26.81 -6.47
C PRO A 144 2.37 28.26 -6.71
N LYS A 145 3.00 28.49 -7.86
CA LYS A 145 3.40 29.80 -8.39
C LYS A 145 2.25 30.49 -9.14
N GLY A 146 1.27 29.72 -9.60
CA GLY A 146 0.05 30.21 -10.26
C GLY A 146 -1.23 29.64 -9.64
N THR A 147 -2.37 29.95 -10.26
CA THR A 147 -3.67 29.50 -9.79
C THR A 147 -3.85 28.01 -10.00
N VAL A 148 -4.36 27.31 -8.98
CA VAL A 148 -4.72 25.90 -9.07
C VAL A 148 -6.16 25.77 -9.57
N TYR A 149 -6.32 25.11 -10.70
CA TYR A 149 -7.61 24.86 -11.34
C TYR A 149 -8.05 23.41 -11.16
N LEU A 150 -9.35 23.24 -11.00
CA LEU A 150 -10.05 21.98 -11.15
C LEU A 150 -10.78 21.99 -12.50
N ALA A 151 -10.55 20.99 -13.34
CA ALA A 151 -10.98 21.03 -14.73
C ALA A 151 -11.57 19.71 -15.25
N GLY A 152 -12.48 19.88 -16.21
CA GLY A 152 -12.98 18.82 -17.09
C GLY A 152 -12.41 19.08 -18.47
N GLU A 153 -11.59 18.16 -18.97
CA GLU A 153 -10.85 18.32 -20.24
C GLU A 153 -11.20 17.21 -21.23
N LEU A 154 -11.02 17.50 -22.52
CA LEU A 154 -11.16 16.51 -23.59
C LEU A 154 -9.80 16.30 -24.29
N PRO A 155 -9.46 15.06 -24.67
CA PRO A 155 -8.14 14.71 -25.20
C PRO A 155 -7.86 15.20 -26.63
N ARG A 156 -8.90 15.59 -27.39
CA ARG A 156 -8.77 16.09 -28.77
C ARG A 156 -9.68 17.30 -28.99
N THR A 157 -9.31 18.17 -29.92
CA THR A 157 -10.08 19.37 -30.30
C THR A 157 -11.46 19.00 -30.83
N MET A 158 -12.49 19.76 -30.45
CA MET A 158 -13.85 19.51 -30.92
C MET A 158 -13.99 19.94 -32.38
N VAL A 159 -14.45 19.03 -33.26
CA VAL A 159 -14.75 19.36 -34.66
C VAL A 159 -16.10 20.07 -34.73
N LEU A 160 -16.08 21.39 -34.49
CA LEU A 160 -17.28 22.23 -34.49
C LEU A 160 -17.55 22.79 -35.88
N SER A 161 -18.77 22.61 -36.41
CA SER A 161 -19.20 23.25 -37.66
C SER A 161 -19.21 24.78 -37.54
N MET A 162 -19.17 25.53 -38.65
CA MET A 162 -19.21 27.02 -38.64
C MET A 162 -20.40 27.57 -37.83
N TRP A 163 -21.53 26.88 -37.86
CA TRP A 163 -22.70 27.23 -37.05
C TRP A 163 -22.48 26.92 -35.57
N THR A 164 -21.90 25.77 -35.23
CA THR A 164 -21.60 25.37 -33.85
C THR A 164 -20.62 26.34 -33.16
N LYS A 165 -19.64 26.91 -33.89
CA LYS A 165 -18.68 27.90 -33.35
C LYS A 165 -19.32 29.24 -32.95
N ALA A 166 -20.24 29.77 -33.75
CA ALA A 166 -20.94 31.03 -33.45
C ALA A 166 -21.89 30.90 -32.23
N TRP A 167 -22.54 29.74 -32.08
CA TRP A 167 -23.43 29.45 -30.96
C TRP A 167 -22.67 29.20 -29.66
N ALA A 168 -21.56 28.47 -29.73
CA ALA A 168 -20.69 28.25 -28.58
C ALA A 168 -20.13 29.58 -28.02
N GLY A 169 -19.93 30.60 -28.86
CA GLY A 169 -19.62 31.97 -28.41
C GLY A 169 -20.70 32.67 -27.55
N MET A 170 -22.00 32.53 -27.87
CA MET A 170 -23.10 33.11 -27.07
C MET A 170 -23.29 32.42 -25.71
N ILE A 171 -23.08 31.12 -25.75
CA ILE A 171 -23.04 30.19 -24.63
C ILE A 171 -21.98 30.62 -23.60
N ILE A 172 -20.78 30.92 -24.08
CA ILE A 172 -19.66 31.42 -23.29
C ILE A 172 -19.96 32.78 -22.66
N ALA A 173 -20.55 33.70 -23.43
CA ALA A 173 -20.91 35.03 -22.94
C ALA A 173 -21.95 34.96 -21.81
N SER A 174 -22.84 33.96 -21.86
CA SER A 174 -23.86 33.71 -20.83
C SER A 174 -23.29 32.99 -19.59
N VAL A 175 -22.31 32.11 -19.77
CA VAL A 175 -21.62 31.42 -18.66
C VAL A 175 -20.66 32.37 -17.93
N LYS A 176 -19.92 33.22 -18.66
CA LYS A 176 -19.05 34.27 -18.09
C LYS A 176 -19.82 35.31 -17.26
N THR A 177 -21.11 35.49 -17.52
CA THR A 177 -21.98 36.39 -16.73
C THR A 177 -22.58 35.72 -15.49
N LEU A 178 -22.66 34.39 -15.44
CA LEU A 178 -23.16 33.61 -14.29
C LEU A 178 -22.05 33.13 -13.34
N ILE A 179 -20.85 32.86 -13.88
CA ILE A 179 -19.66 32.39 -13.16
C ILE A 179 -18.49 33.26 -13.63
N GLY A 180 -18.33 34.43 -13.01
CA GLY A 180 -17.39 35.47 -13.48
C GLY A 180 -15.90 35.09 -13.50
N LYS A 181 -15.55 33.88 -13.03
CA LYS A 181 -14.17 33.40 -12.80
C LYS A 181 -13.85 32.06 -13.51
N LEU A 182 -14.70 31.62 -14.44
CA LEU A 182 -14.49 30.38 -15.21
C LEU A 182 -13.52 30.61 -16.38
N HIS A 183 -12.54 29.71 -16.54
CA HIS A 183 -11.78 29.58 -17.78
C HIS A 183 -12.36 28.44 -18.63
N PHE A 184 -12.41 28.63 -19.94
CA PHE A 184 -12.80 27.58 -20.87
C PHE A 184 -11.98 27.71 -22.16
N SER A 185 -11.82 26.60 -22.87
CA SER A 185 -11.26 26.54 -24.22
C SER A 185 -12.01 25.52 -25.06
N PHE A 186 -12.21 25.81 -26.35
CA PHE A 186 -12.69 24.81 -27.34
C PHE A 186 -11.58 23.91 -27.87
N GLY A 187 -10.36 24.21 -27.44
CA GLY A 187 -9.13 23.62 -27.89
C GLY A 187 -8.68 24.08 -29.28
N ASP A 188 -7.38 24.12 -29.45
CA ASP A 188 -6.66 24.38 -30.70
C ASP A 188 -5.39 23.51 -30.74
N ASP A 189 -4.43 23.84 -31.61
CA ASP A 189 -3.17 23.09 -31.74
C ASP A 189 -2.27 23.21 -30.50
N ILE A 190 -2.58 24.12 -29.57
CA ILE A 190 -1.75 24.50 -28.42
C ILE A 190 -2.44 24.15 -27.09
N GLU A 191 -3.75 24.31 -26.99
CA GLU A 191 -4.54 24.10 -25.78
C GLU A 191 -5.63 23.04 -26.01
N SER A 192 -5.79 22.07 -25.10
CA SER A 192 -6.89 21.09 -25.21
C SER A 192 -8.23 21.69 -24.80
N PRO A 193 -9.39 21.24 -25.35
CA PRO A 193 -10.69 21.74 -24.92
C PRO A 193 -10.94 21.44 -23.46
N HIS A 194 -11.39 22.43 -22.69
CA HIS A 194 -11.68 22.24 -21.29
C HIS A 194 -12.57 23.31 -20.69
N VAL A 195 -13.07 23.01 -19.50
CA VAL A 195 -13.73 23.94 -18.58
C VAL A 195 -12.98 23.85 -17.25
N ALA A 196 -12.38 24.95 -16.81
CA ALA A 196 -11.53 25.01 -15.64
C ALA A 196 -12.01 26.07 -14.65
N LEU A 197 -12.05 25.69 -13.38
CA LEU A 197 -12.50 26.52 -12.27
C LEU A 197 -11.38 26.66 -11.24
N PRO A 198 -11.10 27.88 -10.74
CA PRO A 198 -10.18 28.05 -9.62
C PRO A 198 -10.62 27.21 -8.42
N LEU A 199 -9.77 26.27 -8.00
CA LEU A 199 -10.09 25.27 -6.97
C LEU A 199 -10.56 25.96 -5.68
N TYR A 200 -9.81 26.98 -5.24
CA TYR A 200 -10.00 27.64 -3.97
C TYR A 200 -11.39 28.28 -3.85
N GLN A 201 -11.89 28.89 -4.93
CA GLN A 201 -13.18 29.57 -4.97
C GLN A 201 -14.35 28.63 -5.35
N SER A 202 -14.06 27.42 -5.81
CA SER A 202 -15.08 26.57 -6.45
C SER A 202 -15.35 25.26 -5.73
N ALA A 203 -14.44 24.78 -4.87
CA ALA A 203 -14.63 23.56 -4.10
C ALA A 203 -15.87 23.64 -3.18
N ASP A 204 -16.62 22.55 -3.08
CA ASP A 204 -17.82 22.47 -2.23
C ASP A 204 -17.45 22.57 -0.76
N GLN A 205 -16.43 21.84 -0.33
CA GLN A 205 -15.72 22.13 0.90
C GLN A 205 -14.22 22.12 0.63
N LEU A 206 -13.47 22.99 1.30
CA LEU A 206 -12.01 22.99 1.29
C LEU A 206 -11.51 23.35 2.68
N VAL A 207 -10.79 22.41 3.30
CA VAL A 207 -10.20 22.55 4.63
C VAL A 207 -8.69 22.38 4.52
N ALA A 208 -7.95 23.30 5.13
CA ALA A 208 -6.49 23.24 5.19
C ALA A 208 -6.06 22.93 6.62
N THR A 209 -5.61 21.70 6.85
CA THR A 209 -5.23 21.20 8.19
C THR A 209 -3.71 21.32 8.36
N PRO A 210 -3.19 21.92 9.45
CA PRO A 210 -1.76 21.88 9.77
C PRO A 210 -1.22 20.44 9.81
N LEU A 211 0.06 20.22 9.48
CA LEU A 211 0.67 18.86 9.51
C LEU A 211 0.62 18.19 10.89
N GLU A 212 0.59 18.97 11.96
CA GLU A 212 0.52 18.50 13.34
C GLU A 212 -0.90 18.08 13.78
N ASP A 213 -1.91 18.46 13.00
CA ASP A 213 -3.31 18.18 13.28
C ASP A 213 -3.82 17.02 12.40
N VAL A 214 -4.85 16.33 12.88
CA VAL A 214 -5.44 15.21 12.14
C VAL A 214 -6.40 15.76 11.08
N PRO A 215 -6.15 15.51 9.77
CA PRO A 215 -7.06 15.95 8.72
C PRO A 215 -8.39 15.18 8.79
N PRO A 216 -9.48 15.74 8.27
CA PRO A 216 -10.79 15.08 8.28
C PRO A 216 -10.70 13.72 7.56
N LYS A 217 -11.44 12.72 8.05
CA LYS A 217 -11.44 11.39 7.45
C LYS A 217 -12.01 11.44 6.02
N LEU A 218 -11.20 11.01 5.05
CA LEU A 218 -11.63 10.90 3.65
C LEU A 218 -12.77 9.87 3.53
N GLY A 219 -13.80 10.18 2.74
CA GLY A 219 -15.02 9.36 2.63
C GLY A 219 -16.17 9.77 3.56
N MET A 220 -16.00 10.82 4.37
CA MET A 220 -17.10 11.43 5.15
C MET A 220 -17.93 12.43 4.33
N ASP A 221 -19.17 12.69 4.74
CA ASP A 221 -20.12 13.57 4.04
C ASP A 221 -19.86 15.08 4.23
N SER A 222 -19.20 15.45 5.34
CA SER A 222 -18.82 16.81 5.70
C SER A 222 -17.50 16.83 6.46
N TRP A 223 -16.70 17.87 6.23
CA TRP A 223 -15.38 18.04 6.84
C TRP A 223 -15.25 19.27 7.75
N GLY A 224 -16.39 19.83 8.16
CA GLY A 224 -16.43 20.87 9.20
C GLY A 224 -16.11 22.30 8.72
N GLU A 225 -16.06 22.56 7.42
CA GLU A 225 -15.99 23.95 6.92
C GLU A 225 -17.32 24.67 7.22
N SER A 226 -17.26 25.76 7.99
CA SER A 226 -18.45 26.52 8.33
C SER A 226 -18.99 27.29 7.10
N PRO A 227 -20.30 27.57 7.00
CA PRO A 227 -20.84 28.38 5.91
C PRO A 227 -20.21 29.78 5.80
N ALA A 228 -19.76 30.35 6.91
CA ALA A 228 -19.08 31.64 6.94
C ALA A 228 -17.67 31.53 6.34
N ASP A 229 -16.90 30.52 6.72
CA ASP A 229 -15.56 30.25 6.19
C ASP A 229 -15.62 29.92 4.69
N GLN A 230 -16.60 29.11 4.30
CA GLN A 230 -16.86 28.79 2.90
C GLN A 230 -17.16 30.05 2.08
N LYS A 231 -18.01 30.94 2.60
CA LYS A 231 -18.33 32.21 1.94
C LYS A 231 -17.10 33.13 1.84
N ALA A 232 -16.30 33.22 2.90
CA ALA A 232 -15.08 34.01 2.92
C ALA A 232 -14.05 33.49 1.91
N ARG A 233 -13.80 32.17 1.89
CA ARG A 233 -12.94 31.50 0.92
C ARG A 233 -13.37 31.75 -0.52
N LYS A 234 -14.67 31.61 -0.81
CA LYS A 234 -15.23 31.84 -2.15
C LYS A 234 -15.13 33.31 -2.60
N ALA A 235 -15.08 34.25 -1.64
CA ALA A 235 -14.90 35.66 -1.92
C ALA A 235 -13.45 36.04 -2.27
N THR A 236 -12.45 35.20 -1.95
CA THR A 236 -11.03 35.45 -2.28
C THR A 236 -10.85 35.71 -3.79
N PRO A 237 -10.18 36.80 -4.20
CA PRO A 237 -9.84 37.03 -5.60
C PRO A 237 -9.01 35.88 -6.17
N VAL A 238 -9.16 35.61 -7.47
CA VAL A 238 -8.38 34.55 -8.14
C VAL A 238 -6.95 35.04 -8.30
N GLY A 239 -5.98 34.22 -7.93
CA GLY A 239 -4.56 34.56 -7.85
C GLY A 239 -4.10 34.98 -6.45
N ASP A 240 -5.04 35.32 -5.55
CA ASP A 240 -4.72 35.67 -4.15
C ASP A 240 -4.84 34.46 -3.21
N GLU A 241 -5.21 33.30 -3.73
CA GLU A 241 -5.23 32.05 -2.95
C GLU A 241 -3.84 31.67 -2.44
N VAL A 242 -3.77 31.21 -1.19
CA VAL A 242 -2.51 30.80 -0.55
C VAL A 242 -2.55 29.31 -0.24
N PHE A 243 -1.80 28.54 -1.03
CA PHE A 243 -1.50 27.14 -0.78
C PHE A 243 -0.11 27.02 -0.15
N ARG A 244 -0.02 26.36 1.00
CA ARG A 244 1.22 26.19 1.75
C ARG A 244 1.64 24.74 1.75
N THR A 245 2.95 24.49 1.80
CA THR A 245 3.48 23.13 1.88
C THR A 245 3.39 22.53 3.27
N ASP A 246 3.14 23.31 4.33
CA ASP A 246 3.01 22.82 5.71
C ASP A 246 1.55 22.48 6.10
N ARG A 247 0.70 22.20 5.09
CA ARG A 247 -0.72 21.89 5.29
C ARG A 247 -1.20 20.73 4.42
N ILE A 248 -2.13 19.97 4.97
CA ILE A 248 -2.92 18.96 4.27
C ILE A 248 -4.23 19.60 3.82
N TYR A 249 -4.46 19.63 2.51
CA TYR A 249 -5.67 20.14 1.90
C TYR A 249 -6.64 18.98 1.68
N SER A 250 -7.84 19.10 2.27
CA SER A 250 -8.97 18.22 1.99
C SER A 250 -10.02 19.03 1.23
N PHE A 251 -10.27 18.71 -0.04
CA PHE A 251 -11.33 19.35 -0.82
C PHE A 251 -12.22 18.33 -1.55
N GLN A 252 -13.48 18.69 -1.73
CA GLN A 252 -14.45 17.85 -2.39
C GLN A 252 -15.28 18.63 -3.41
N PHE A 253 -15.70 17.92 -4.45
CA PHE A 253 -16.64 18.41 -5.43
C PHE A 253 -17.65 17.33 -5.78
N HIS A 254 -18.90 17.75 -6.02
CA HIS A 254 -19.95 16.87 -6.50
C HIS A 254 -20.77 17.53 -7.59
N THR A 255 -21.41 16.73 -8.43
CA THR A 255 -22.34 17.22 -9.45
C THR A 255 -23.60 16.37 -9.47
N MET A 256 -24.74 17.03 -9.70
CA MET A 256 -26.03 16.37 -9.97
C MET A 256 -26.37 16.33 -11.45
N TYR A 257 -25.55 16.96 -12.32
CA TYR A 257 -25.88 17.18 -13.73
C TYR A 257 -25.19 16.23 -14.70
N VAL A 258 -24.26 15.40 -14.22
CA VAL A 258 -23.64 14.34 -15.02
C VAL A 258 -23.91 13.03 -14.37
N ASP A 259 -24.48 12.13 -15.13
CA ASP A 259 -24.56 10.73 -14.79
C ASP A 259 -23.59 9.95 -15.65
N LEU A 260 -22.36 9.76 -15.15
CA LEU A 260 -21.34 8.99 -15.85
C LEU A 260 -21.85 7.58 -16.20
N PRO A 261 -22.51 6.82 -15.29
CA PRO A 261 -23.08 5.50 -15.56
C PRO A 261 -23.96 5.44 -16.82
N SER A 262 -24.90 6.37 -16.98
CA SER A 262 -25.73 6.43 -18.19
C SER A 262 -25.11 7.24 -19.32
N TRP A 263 -23.94 7.84 -19.11
CA TRP A 263 -23.25 8.80 -20.01
C TRP A 263 -24.16 9.92 -20.47
N ASN A 264 -25.03 10.35 -19.56
CA ASN A 264 -26.04 11.36 -19.84
C ASN A 264 -25.86 12.55 -18.94
N LEU A 265 -26.43 13.63 -19.42
CA LEU A 265 -26.59 14.86 -18.72
C LEU A 265 -28.01 14.85 -18.16
N VAL A 266 -28.12 14.91 -16.85
CA VAL A 266 -29.37 14.63 -16.12
C VAL A 266 -29.74 15.82 -15.24
N ASN A 267 -30.98 15.85 -14.73
CA ASN A 267 -31.46 16.86 -13.77
C ASN A 267 -31.37 18.32 -14.27
N LEU A 268 -31.53 18.54 -15.57
CA LEU A 268 -31.46 19.87 -16.17
C LEU A 268 -32.81 20.60 -16.09
N PRO A 269 -32.86 21.85 -15.60
CA PRO A 269 -34.12 22.60 -15.54
C PRO A 269 -34.76 22.81 -16.92
N GLY A 270 -35.87 22.11 -17.19
CA GLY A 270 -36.68 22.29 -18.41
C GLY A 270 -36.21 21.53 -19.66
N ILE A 271 -35.22 20.63 -19.53
CA ILE A 271 -34.64 19.82 -20.61
C ILE A 271 -34.62 18.34 -20.21
N HIS A 272 -34.93 17.45 -21.16
CA HIS A 272 -34.79 16.00 -20.98
C HIS A 272 -33.32 15.58 -21.05
N ASP A 273 -33.01 14.42 -20.47
CA ASP A 273 -31.64 13.92 -20.41
C ASP A 273 -30.96 13.89 -21.79
N VAL A 274 -29.71 14.35 -21.86
CA VAL A 274 -28.95 14.49 -23.11
C VAL A 274 -27.70 13.63 -23.07
N GLY A 275 -27.50 12.77 -24.07
CA GLY A 275 -26.30 11.94 -24.16
C GLY A 275 -25.01 12.75 -24.32
N LEU A 276 -24.02 12.49 -23.46
CA LEU A 276 -22.68 13.11 -23.53
C LEU A 276 -21.97 12.82 -24.86
N GLN A 277 -22.31 11.71 -25.52
CA GLN A 277 -21.77 11.31 -26.82
C GLN A 277 -22.06 12.34 -27.93
N HIS A 278 -23.11 13.16 -27.80
CA HIS A 278 -23.38 14.27 -28.72
C HIS A 278 -22.34 15.40 -28.62
N PHE A 279 -21.66 15.52 -27.48
CA PHE A 279 -20.65 16.56 -27.23
C PHE A 279 -19.23 16.01 -27.33
N PHE A 280 -18.99 14.82 -26.79
CA PHE A 280 -17.65 14.24 -26.66
C PHE A 280 -17.32 13.23 -27.76
N GLY A 281 -18.30 12.79 -28.56
CA GLY A 281 -18.09 11.70 -29.51
C GLY A 281 -17.63 10.42 -28.80
N ASP A 282 -16.52 9.85 -29.26
CA ASP A 282 -15.82 8.70 -28.67
C ASP A 282 -14.78 9.08 -27.59
N MET A 283 -14.63 10.37 -27.29
CA MET A 283 -13.56 10.85 -26.40
C MET A 283 -13.85 10.59 -24.92
N SER A 284 -12.77 10.40 -24.14
CA SER A 284 -12.83 10.37 -22.68
C SER A 284 -13.02 11.78 -22.09
N LEU A 285 -13.68 11.84 -20.94
CA LEU A 285 -13.74 13.01 -20.08
C LEU A 285 -12.59 12.93 -19.06
N ARG A 286 -11.66 13.88 -19.12
CA ARG A 286 -10.57 13.98 -18.15
C ARG A 286 -10.97 14.84 -16.97
N LEU A 287 -10.96 14.27 -15.76
CA LEU A 287 -11.10 14.98 -14.50
C LEU A 287 -9.70 15.32 -13.97
N SER A 288 -9.34 16.60 -13.92
CA SER A 288 -7.98 16.98 -13.56
C SER A 288 -7.91 18.14 -12.56
N MET A 289 -6.78 18.20 -11.87
CA MET A 289 -6.36 19.35 -11.09
C MET A 289 -4.96 19.74 -11.54
N TYR A 290 -4.77 21.01 -11.91
CA TYR A 290 -3.48 21.49 -12.38
C TYR A 290 -3.22 22.94 -11.94
N GLU A 291 -1.94 23.28 -11.83
CA GLU A 291 -1.47 24.65 -11.71
C GLU A 291 -1.30 25.28 -13.10
N HIS A 292 -1.76 26.52 -13.25
CA HIS A 292 -1.48 27.34 -14.43
C HIS A 292 -0.87 28.69 -14.02
N THR A 293 0.29 29.01 -14.61
CA THR A 293 0.97 30.31 -14.43
C THR A 293 0.82 31.13 -15.71
N PRO A 294 0.03 32.21 -15.71
CA PRO A 294 -0.19 33.01 -16.90
C PRO A 294 1.07 33.80 -17.28
N ARG A 295 1.48 33.75 -18.56
CA ARG A 295 2.50 34.66 -19.10
C ARG A 295 1.88 36.03 -19.45
N PRO A 296 2.68 37.10 -19.58
CA PRO A 296 2.17 38.40 -20.00
C PRO A 296 1.39 38.28 -21.33
N ASN A 297 0.14 38.75 -21.35
CA ASN A 297 -0.80 38.69 -22.48
C ASN A 297 -1.31 37.28 -22.86
N GLU A 298 -1.07 36.26 -22.04
CA GLU A 298 -1.59 34.90 -22.28
C GLU A 298 -3.03 34.77 -21.76
N VAL A 299 -3.93 34.32 -22.64
CA VAL A 299 -5.36 34.12 -22.33
C VAL A 299 -5.71 32.62 -22.26
N ALA A 300 -4.81 31.75 -22.72
CA ALA A 300 -4.96 30.30 -22.75
C ALA A 300 -4.20 29.65 -21.57
N HIS A 301 -4.66 28.49 -21.11
CA HIS A 301 -3.98 27.65 -20.14
C HIS A 301 -2.93 26.77 -20.84
N ILE A 302 -1.89 27.37 -21.43
CA ILE A 302 -0.88 26.63 -22.21
C ILE A 302 0.07 25.86 -21.27
N THR A 303 0.36 26.40 -20.09
CA THR A 303 1.18 25.74 -19.06
C THR A 303 0.29 25.02 -18.05
N LYS A 304 0.35 23.68 -18.02
CA LYS A 304 -0.37 22.85 -17.04
C LYS A 304 0.60 21.93 -16.31
N GLU A 305 0.76 22.13 -15.01
CA GLU A 305 1.46 21.18 -14.14
C GLU A 305 0.43 20.47 -13.27
N TYR A 306 0.25 19.16 -13.49
CA TYR A 306 -0.86 18.42 -12.91
C TYR A 306 -0.58 17.95 -11.47
N CYS A 307 -1.54 18.20 -10.59
CA CYS A 307 -1.63 17.51 -9.31
C CYS A 307 -2.25 16.12 -9.47
N PHE A 308 -3.24 15.96 -10.35
CA PHE A 308 -3.74 14.67 -10.84
C PHE A 308 -4.51 14.87 -12.15
N ALA A 309 -4.65 13.81 -12.94
CA ALA A 309 -5.55 13.78 -14.09
C ALA A 309 -6.08 12.36 -14.30
N TRP A 310 -7.40 12.18 -14.28
CA TRP A 310 -8.05 10.89 -14.51
C TRP A 310 -8.98 10.91 -15.72
N ASP A 311 -8.77 10.01 -16.66
CA ASP A 311 -9.62 9.84 -17.84
C ASP A 311 -10.78 8.89 -17.54
N VAL A 312 -12.00 9.38 -17.76
CA VAL A 312 -13.24 8.60 -17.74
C VAL A 312 -13.69 8.35 -19.18
N ALA A 313 -13.84 7.10 -19.61
CA ALA A 313 -14.29 6.77 -20.96
C ALA A 313 -15.48 5.81 -20.94
N ARG A 314 -16.35 5.87 -21.95
CA ARG A 314 -17.42 4.89 -22.21
C ARG A 314 -17.06 4.01 -23.41
N GLY A 315 -16.91 2.70 -23.20
CA GLY A 315 -16.74 1.69 -24.25
C GLY A 315 -17.99 1.54 -25.11
N PRO A 316 -17.86 1.02 -26.35
CA PRO A 316 -18.99 0.86 -27.26
C PRO A 316 -20.02 -0.11 -26.67
N ALA A 317 -21.28 0.30 -26.61
CA ALA A 317 -22.40 -0.59 -26.33
C ALA A 317 -22.47 -1.68 -27.43
N PRO A 318 -22.78 -2.94 -27.09
CA PRO A 318 -22.86 -4.00 -28.08
C PRO A 318 -23.96 -3.66 -29.10
N LYS A 319 -23.59 -3.56 -30.37
CA LYS A 319 -24.57 -3.46 -31.47
C LYS A 319 -25.23 -4.82 -31.63
N ALA A 320 -26.53 -4.89 -31.40
CA ALA A 320 -27.35 -6.03 -31.79
C ALA A 320 -27.16 -6.27 -33.31
N ALA A 321 -26.57 -7.41 -33.66
CA ALA A 321 -26.43 -7.85 -35.04
C ALA A 321 -27.79 -8.37 -35.56
N PRO A 322 -28.09 -8.21 -36.86
CA PRO A 322 -29.34 -8.64 -37.44
C PRO A 322 -29.46 -10.16 -37.37
N ALA A 323 -30.66 -10.65 -37.06
CA ALA A 323 -30.99 -12.06 -37.07
C ALA A 323 -30.85 -12.63 -38.49
N SER A 324 -29.68 -13.19 -38.81
CA SER A 324 -29.58 -14.21 -39.84
C SER A 324 -29.69 -15.55 -39.13
N GLY A 325 -30.82 -16.21 -39.33
CA GLY A 325 -31.03 -17.57 -38.88
C GLY A 325 -30.01 -18.50 -39.53
N ASP A 326 -29.37 -19.30 -38.69
CA ASP A 326 -29.32 -20.73 -38.90
C ASP A 326 -29.11 -21.41 -37.55
N CYS A 327 -30.01 -22.34 -37.25
CA CYS A 327 -30.11 -23.01 -35.97
C CYS A 327 -29.07 -24.13 -35.86
N CYS A 328 -28.23 -24.04 -34.84
CA CYS A 328 -27.69 -25.22 -34.15
C CYS A 328 -28.06 -25.07 -32.66
N PRO A 329 -28.41 -26.15 -31.94
CA PRO A 329 -28.87 -26.05 -30.56
C PRO A 329 -27.69 -25.64 -29.68
N VAL A 330 -27.63 -24.36 -29.32
CA VAL A 330 -26.67 -23.81 -28.36
C VAL A 330 -27.21 -24.11 -26.97
N HIS A 331 -26.49 -24.92 -26.19
CA HIS A 331 -26.70 -24.98 -24.75
C HIS A 331 -26.44 -23.58 -24.18
N ASP A 332 -27.43 -23.01 -23.51
CA ASP A 332 -27.31 -21.70 -22.87
C ASP A 332 -26.33 -21.83 -21.68
N THR A 333 -25.05 -21.55 -21.91
CA THR A 333 -24.00 -21.68 -20.90
C THR A 333 -24.12 -20.54 -19.89
N SER A 334 -24.92 -20.78 -18.85
CA SER A 334 -25.12 -19.82 -17.78
C SER A 334 -23.92 -19.80 -16.82
N PHE A 335 -23.29 -18.64 -16.66
CA PHE A 335 -22.31 -18.39 -15.59
C PHE A 335 -22.97 -18.19 -14.21
N ALA A 336 -24.29 -18.40 -14.09
CA ALA A 336 -24.98 -18.29 -12.81
C ALA A 336 -24.35 -19.25 -11.80
N GLY A 337 -23.80 -18.69 -10.72
CA GLY A 337 -23.13 -19.47 -9.68
C GLY A 337 -21.66 -19.81 -9.97
N VAL A 338 -21.03 -19.24 -10.99
CA VAL A 338 -19.57 -19.34 -11.21
C VAL A 338 -18.91 -17.99 -10.95
N GLU A 339 -18.23 -17.86 -9.82
CA GLU A 339 -17.36 -16.72 -9.52
C GLU A 339 -15.91 -17.12 -9.81
N PHE A 340 -15.15 -16.26 -10.46
CA PHE A 340 -13.72 -16.49 -10.62
C PHE A 340 -12.93 -15.19 -10.63
N ASP A 341 -11.64 -15.25 -10.36
CA ASP A 341 -10.69 -14.16 -10.50
C ASP A 341 -9.31 -14.67 -10.88
N LEU A 342 -8.53 -13.89 -11.62
CA LEU A 342 -7.14 -14.23 -11.92
C LEU A 342 -6.29 -13.90 -10.71
N TRP A 343 -5.64 -14.92 -10.15
CA TRP A 343 -4.81 -14.77 -8.96
C TRP A 343 -3.34 -14.56 -9.34
N MET A 344 -2.76 -15.46 -10.13
CA MET A 344 -1.33 -15.44 -10.45
C MET A 344 -1.10 -15.79 -11.91
N TRP A 345 0.02 -15.35 -12.48
CA TRP A 345 0.59 -15.94 -13.69
C TRP A 345 1.63 -16.99 -13.32
N LEU A 346 1.81 -17.97 -14.19
CA LEU A 346 2.62 -19.17 -13.98
C LEU A 346 3.69 -19.28 -15.07
N GLU A 347 4.95 -19.33 -14.66
CA GLU A 347 6.06 -19.81 -15.52
C GLU A 347 6.25 -21.31 -15.31
N TYR A 348 6.13 -22.08 -16.39
CA TYR A 348 6.46 -23.51 -16.43
C TYR A 348 7.32 -23.85 -17.64
N PHE A 349 8.09 -24.93 -17.55
CA PHE A 349 8.97 -25.39 -18.61
C PHE A 349 8.41 -26.61 -19.31
N ASP A 350 8.39 -26.55 -20.63
CA ASP A 350 8.02 -27.67 -21.49
C ASP A 350 9.28 -28.23 -22.17
N ALA A 351 9.65 -29.44 -21.75
CA ALA A 351 10.82 -30.15 -22.26
C ALA A 351 10.67 -30.58 -23.74
N THR A 352 9.44 -30.66 -24.26
CA THR A 352 9.20 -31.08 -25.65
C THR A 352 9.49 -29.95 -26.64
N THR A 353 9.13 -28.72 -26.28
CA THR A 353 9.37 -27.53 -27.09
C THR A 353 10.67 -26.80 -26.72
N ASP A 354 11.29 -27.19 -25.60
CA ASP A 354 12.45 -26.51 -25.02
C ASP A 354 12.18 -25.03 -24.68
N MET A 355 10.95 -24.74 -24.25
CA MET A 355 10.47 -23.38 -24.02
C MET A 355 9.87 -23.22 -22.61
N ARG A 356 9.99 -22.01 -22.08
CA ARG A 356 9.27 -21.58 -20.87
C ARG A 356 7.96 -20.92 -21.29
N HIS A 357 6.85 -21.55 -20.94
CA HIS A 357 5.51 -21.08 -21.28
C HIS A 357 4.88 -20.32 -20.12
N LEU A 358 3.84 -19.57 -20.46
CA LEU A 358 3.02 -18.81 -19.54
C LEU A 358 1.64 -19.45 -19.41
N ALA A 359 1.15 -19.53 -18.19
CA ALA A 359 -0.23 -19.86 -17.88
C ALA A 359 -0.77 -18.90 -16.83
N TYR A 360 -2.08 -18.95 -16.58
CA TYR A 360 -2.78 -18.11 -15.63
C TYR A 360 -3.51 -18.97 -14.62
N VAL A 361 -3.32 -18.66 -13.35
CA VAL A 361 -3.87 -19.34 -12.20
C VAL A 361 -5.11 -18.56 -11.77
N LEU A 362 -6.28 -19.13 -11.98
CA LEU A 362 -7.56 -18.53 -11.59
C LEU A 362 -8.09 -19.19 -10.32
N ARG A 363 -8.64 -18.38 -9.42
CA ARG A 363 -9.47 -18.87 -8.32
C ARG A 363 -10.90 -18.96 -8.82
N VAL A 364 -11.56 -20.08 -8.57
CA VAL A 364 -12.94 -20.34 -9.00
C VAL A 364 -13.75 -20.81 -7.80
N ARG A 365 -14.98 -20.30 -7.70
CA ARG A 365 -15.99 -20.68 -6.72
C ARG A 365 -17.27 -21.00 -7.48
N LEU A 366 -17.77 -22.22 -7.30
CA LEU A 366 -19.11 -22.61 -7.74
C LEU A 366 -20.08 -22.38 -6.57
N ALA A 367 -21.37 -22.11 -6.86
CA ALA A 367 -22.40 -21.65 -5.91
C ALA A 367 -22.50 -22.39 -4.57
N ASP A 368 -22.04 -23.64 -4.53
CA ASP A 368 -22.15 -24.62 -3.48
C ASP A 368 -20.80 -25.32 -3.15
N SER A 369 -19.68 -24.89 -3.75
CA SER A 369 -18.37 -25.56 -3.65
C SER A 369 -17.28 -24.72 -2.94
N LYS A 370 -16.28 -25.43 -2.37
CA LYS A 370 -15.03 -24.85 -1.86
C LYS A 370 -14.26 -24.19 -3.01
N VAL A 371 -13.59 -23.06 -2.75
CA VAL A 371 -12.73 -22.37 -3.73
C VAL A 371 -11.67 -23.35 -4.24
N TYR A 372 -11.50 -23.44 -5.56
CA TYR A 372 -10.44 -24.21 -6.21
C TYR A 372 -9.69 -23.39 -7.26
N THR A 373 -8.54 -23.91 -7.70
CA THR A 373 -7.65 -23.27 -8.65
C THR A 373 -7.74 -23.94 -10.02
N VAL A 374 -7.86 -23.12 -11.06
CA VAL A 374 -7.80 -23.52 -12.47
C VAL A 374 -6.54 -22.95 -13.10
N ILE A 375 -5.85 -23.72 -13.92
CA ILE A 375 -4.66 -23.27 -14.66
C ILE A 375 -5.01 -23.20 -16.13
N LEU A 376 -4.94 -21.99 -16.67
CA LEU A 376 -5.31 -21.67 -18.04
C LEU A 376 -4.05 -21.34 -18.83
N PRO A 377 -3.58 -22.24 -19.72
CA PRO A 377 -2.43 -21.98 -20.59
C PRO A 377 -2.67 -20.75 -21.49
N SER A 378 -1.61 -20.05 -21.88
CA SER A 378 -1.75 -18.88 -22.75
C SER A 378 -2.40 -19.22 -24.10
N GLU A 379 -2.22 -20.43 -24.60
CA GLU A 379 -2.86 -20.94 -25.81
C GLU A 379 -4.39 -21.03 -25.66
N ALA A 380 -4.86 -21.47 -24.49
CA ALA A 380 -6.28 -21.52 -24.18
C ALA A 380 -6.87 -20.11 -24.05
N VAL A 381 -6.14 -19.17 -23.44
CA VAL A 381 -6.53 -17.75 -23.39
C VAL A 381 -6.65 -17.18 -24.82
N LEU A 382 -5.67 -17.44 -25.68
CA LEU A 382 -5.71 -17.02 -27.08
C LEU A 382 -6.90 -17.63 -27.84
N ALA A 383 -7.24 -18.89 -27.59
CA ALA A 383 -8.41 -19.54 -28.19
C ALA A 383 -9.72 -18.89 -27.73
N ILE A 384 -9.86 -18.60 -26.42
CA ILE A 384 -11.02 -17.89 -25.85
C ILE A 384 -11.15 -16.49 -26.46
N PHE A 385 -10.04 -15.76 -26.58
CA PHE A 385 -10.01 -14.41 -27.17
C PHE A 385 -10.34 -14.44 -28.66
N ALA A 386 -9.77 -15.38 -29.42
CA ALA A 386 -10.07 -15.55 -30.84
C ALA A 386 -11.55 -15.91 -31.07
N ALA A 387 -12.14 -16.76 -30.22
CA ALA A 387 -13.57 -17.06 -30.24
C ALA A 387 -14.44 -15.82 -29.95
N ASN A 388 -13.87 -14.80 -29.28
CA ASN A 388 -14.48 -13.50 -29.05
C ASN A 388 -14.10 -12.44 -30.11
N HIS A 389 -13.56 -12.86 -31.26
CA HIS A 389 -13.07 -12.00 -32.33
C HIS A 389 -11.95 -11.04 -31.93
N ASP A 390 -11.19 -11.41 -30.90
CA ASP A 390 -10.09 -10.62 -30.39
C ASP A 390 -8.75 -11.30 -30.76
N ALA A 391 -8.02 -10.65 -31.67
CA ALA A 391 -6.74 -11.12 -32.19
C ALA A 391 -5.53 -10.44 -31.52
N SER A 392 -5.71 -9.77 -30.37
CA SER A 392 -4.60 -9.13 -29.67
C SER A 392 -3.55 -10.17 -29.25
N PRO A 393 -2.27 -9.96 -29.59
CA PRO A 393 -1.21 -10.89 -29.24
C PRO A 393 -0.98 -10.89 -27.73
N LEU A 394 -0.61 -12.06 -27.21
CA LEU A 394 -0.16 -12.24 -25.83
C LEU A 394 1.29 -12.74 -25.84
N LEU A 395 2.07 -12.29 -24.87
CA LEU A 395 3.30 -12.99 -24.48
C LEU A 395 2.89 -14.40 -24.03
N THR A 396 3.35 -15.41 -24.74
CA THR A 396 3.13 -16.83 -24.37
C THR A 396 4.35 -17.44 -23.71
N ARG A 397 5.47 -16.71 -23.68
CA ARG A 397 6.78 -17.19 -23.25
C ARG A 397 7.33 -16.37 -22.10
N ALA A 398 7.79 -17.06 -21.07
CA ALA A 398 8.33 -16.42 -19.88
C ALA A 398 9.84 -16.12 -20.04
N ARG A 399 10.21 -14.84 -20.00
CA ARG A 399 11.60 -14.38 -19.94
C ARG A 399 11.75 -13.35 -18.84
N MET A 400 12.85 -13.40 -18.07
CA MET A 400 13.02 -12.58 -16.86
C MET A 400 12.97 -11.08 -17.13
N ASP A 401 13.51 -10.64 -18.27
CA ASP A 401 13.45 -9.26 -18.76
C ASP A 401 12.04 -8.80 -19.14
N ALA A 402 11.12 -9.73 -19.39
CA ALA A 402 9.72 -9.44 -19.72
C ALA A 402 8.77 -9.57 -18.52
N TYR A 403 9.25 -9.82 -17.30
CA TYR A 403 8.37 -10.09 -16.15
C TYR A 403 7.42 -8.95 -15.81
N ALA A 404 7.89 -7.70 -15.84
CA ALA A 404 7.02 -6.55 -15.63
C ALA A 404 5.89 -6.50 -16.68
N ALA A 405 6.21 -6.74 -17.96
CA ALA A 405 5.22 -6.78 -19.03
C ALA A 405 4.24 -7.97 -18.88
N ILE A 406 4.70 -9.10 -18.33
CA ILE A 406 3.85 -10.27 -18.05
C ILE A 406 2.90 -9.98 -16.89
N GLU A 407 3.33 -9.26 -15.85
CA GLU A 407 2.46 -8.81 -14.76
C GLU A 407 1.34 -7.89 -15.27
N ASP A 408 1.68 -6.90 -16.09
CA ASP A 408 0.71 -6.02 -16.76
C ASP A 408 -0.27 -6.82 -17.64
N GLN A 409 0.26 -7.79 -18.40
CA GLN A 409 -0.55 -8.68 -19.24
C GLN A 409 -1.48 -9.56 -18.41
N ALA A 410 -1.06 -10.07 -17.26
CA ALA A 410 -1.90 -10.90 -16.39
C ALA A 410 -3.12 -10.12 -15.89
N LEU A 411 -2.94 -8.84 -15.51
CA LEU A 411 -4.04 -7.96 -15.13
C LEU A 411 -5.03 -7.78 -16.30
N GLU A 412 -4.51 -7.55 -17.50
CA GLU A 412 -5.35 -7.37 -18.69
C GLU A 412 -6.09 -8.65 -19.10
N VAL A 413 -5.42 -9.80 -19.04
CA VAL A 413 -6.04 -11.11 -19.28
C VAL A 413 -7.18 -11.34 -18.31
N GLY A 414 -6.97 -11.08 -17.01
CA GLY A 414 -8.01 -11.21 -16.00
C GLY A 414 -9.25 -10.35 -16.31
N ARG A 415 -9.05 -9.07 -16.65
CA ARG A 415 -10.14 -8.16 -17.05
C ARG A 415 -10.89 -8.66 -18.29
N ARG A 416 -10.17 -9.14 -19.30
CA ARG A 416 -10.75 -9.62 -20.56
C ARG A 416 -11.55 -10.91 -20.38
N LEU A 417 -11.06 -11.84 -19.56
CA LEU A 417 -11.82 -13.06 -19.23
C LEU A 417 -13.12 -12.73 -18.48
N GLN A 418 -13.10 -11.77 -17.55
CA GLN A 418 -14.32 -11.25 -16.92
C GLN A 418 -15.28 -10.65 -17.95
N SER A 419 -14.78 -9.79 -18.84
CA SER A 419 -15.59 -9.19 -19.91
C SER A 419 -16.26 -10.25 -20.79
N ILE A 420 -15.56 -11.34 -21.12
CA ILE A 420 -16.10 -12.45 -21.90
C ILE A 420 -17.21 -13.19 -21.13
N ALA A 421 -17.02 -13.48 -19.85
CA ALA A 421 -18.03 -14.13 -19.02
C ALA A 421 -19.36 -13.34 -19.02
N TYR A 422 -19.29 -12.01 -18.91
CA TYR A 422 -20.49 -11.15 -18.88
C TYR A 422 -21.06 -10.87 -20.28
N GLY A 423 -20.23 -10.55 -21.27
CA GLY A 423 -20.66 -9.96 -22.54
C GLY A 423 -20.02 -10.52 -23.82
N GLY A 424 -19.22 -11.59 -23.73
CA GLY A 424 -18.57 -12.22 -24.88
C GLY A 424 -19.51 -12.99 -25.80
N THR A 425 -18.99 -13.44 -26.94
CA THR A 425 -19.71 -14.32 -27.88
C THR A 425 -20.09 -15.64 -27.20
N ALA A 426 -21.14 -16.31 -27.71
CA ALA A 426 -21.56 -17.62 -27.18
C ALA A 426 -20.43 -18.66 -27.24
N ALA A 427 -19.61 -18.64 -28.29
CA ALA A 427 -18.46 -19.51 -28.45
C ALA A 427 -17.37 -19.25 -27.39
N ALA A 428 -17.02 -17.98 -27.14
CA ALA A 428 -16.01 -17.63 -26.13
C ALA A 428 -16.48 -17.92 -24.71
N LYS A 429 -17.78 -17.70 -24.44
CA LYS A 429 -18.43 -18.05 -23.17
C LYS A 429 -18.42 -19.54 -22.91
N ALA A 430 -18.76 -20.36 -23.91
CA ALA A 430 -18.73 -21.80 -23.79
C ALA A 430 -17.30 -22.32 -23.52
N GLU A 431 -16.31 -21.80 -24.23
CA GLU A 431 -14.90 -22.18 -24.03
C GLU A 431 -14.41 -21.79 -22.63
N LEU A 432 -14.63 -20.55 -22.20
CA LEU A 432 -14.25 -20.10 -20.86
C LEU A 432 -14.95 -20.90 -19.76
N TYR A 433 -16.26 -21.14 -19.90
CA TYR A 433 -17.02 -21.93 -18.94
C TYR A 433 -16.49 -23.37 -18.86
N HIS A 434 -16.13 -23.97 -20.00
CA HIS A 434 -15.52 -25.29 -20.04
C HIS A 434 -14.24 -25.35 -19.21
N TRP A 435 -13.33 -24.39 -19.39
CA TRP A 435 -12.07 -24.32 -18.62
C TRP A 435 -12.30 -24.09 -17.12
N LEU A 436 -13.30 -23.28 -16.75
CA LEU A 436 -13.58 -22.99 -15.34
C LEU A 436 -14.26 -24.14 -14.62
N THR A 437 -15.08 -24.95 -15.31
CA THR A 437 -15.90 -26.00 -14.69
C THR A 437 -15.36 -27.40 -14.86
N THR A 438 -14.39 -27.59 -15.77
CA THR A 438 -13.70 -28.88 -15.96
C THR A 438 -12.43 -28.92 -15.11
N PRO A 439 -12.07 -30.07 -14.51
CA PRO A 439 -10.79 -30.21 -13.82
C PRO A 439 -9.63 -29.79 -14.74
N SER A 440 -8.76 -28.91 -14.24
CA SER A 440 -7.62 -28.41 -15.00
C SER A 440 -6.80 -29.58 -15.56
N PRO A 441 -6.55 -29.66 -16.88
CA PRO A 441 -5.73 -30.72 -17.48
C PRO A 441 -4.27 -30.63 -17.02
N MET A 442 -3.86 -29.45 -16.56
CA MET A 442 -2.55 -29.21 -15.95
C MET A 442 -2.67 -29.26 -14.43
N THR A 443 -1.95 -30.20 -13.81
CA THR A 443 -1.72 -30.23 -12.36
C THR A 443 -0.31 -29.73 -12.06
N LEU A 444 -0.16 -28.82 -11.09
CA LEU A 444 1.14 -28.34 -10.58
C LEU A 444 1.96 -29.44 -9.86
N ALA A 445 1.50 -30.68 -9.86
CA ALA A 445 2.10 -31.80 -9.15
C ALA A 445 2.90 -32.76 -10.05
N ALA A 446 3.11 -32.47 -11.34
CA ALA A 446 3.93 -33.34 -12.19
C ALA A 446 5.39 -33.36 -11.69
N ALA A 447 5.84 -34.52 -11.18
CA ALA A 447 7.19 -34.72 -10.68
C ALA A 447 8.19 -34.76 -11.86
N ASN A 448 8.68 -33.58 -12.25
CA ASN A 448 9.74 -33.48 -13.26
C ASN A 448 11.12 -33.75 -12.62
N SER A 449 11.94 -34.54 -13.32
CA SER A 449 13.35 -34.74 -12.95
C SER A 449 14.19 -33.49 -13.25
N ASP A 450 15.35 -33.39 -12.62
CA ASP A 450 16.37 -32.38 -12.94
C ASP A 450 16.69 -32.35 -14.44
N LYS A 451 16.86 -33.53 -15.07
CA LYS A 451 17.11 -33.67 -16.51
C LYS A 451 15.95 -33.12 -17.34
N ALA A 452 14.71 -33.39 -16.94
CA ALA A 452 13.53 -32.89 -17.64
C ALA A 452 13.42 -31.36 -17.55
N LEU A 453 13.96 -30.73 -16.51
CA LEU A 453 14.03 -29.27 -16.37
C LEU A 453 15.35 -28.67 -16.86
N GLY A 454 16.22 -29.47 -17.48
CA GLY A 454 17.53 -29.02 -17.98
C GLY A 454 18.52 -28.63 -16.88
N VAL A 455 18.26 -28.96 -15.61
CA VAL A 455 19.15 -28.65 -14.49
C VAL A 455 20.36 -29.58 -14.55
N SER A 456 21.46 -29.05 -15.09
CA SER A 456 22.70 -29.79 -15.28
C SER A 456 23.65 -29.57 -14.09
N LEU A 457 23.75 -30.59 -13.24
CA LEU A 457 24.74 -30.65 -12.16
C LEU A 457 25.83 -31.66 -12.53
N TRP A 458 27.08 -31.20 -12.55
CA TRP A 458 28.23 -32.09 -12.74
C TRP A 458 28.22 -33.24 -11.72
N PRO A 459 28.50 -34.50 -12.11
CA PRO A 459 28.43 -35.65 -11.21
C PRO A 459 29.24 -35.49 -9.92
N TRP A 460 30.45 -34.94 -10.03
CA TRP A 460 31.32 -34.68 -8.87
C TRP A 460 30.73 -33.63 -7.91
N ARG A 461 30.02 -32.63 -8.43
CA ARG A 461 29.37 -31.60 -7.61
C ARG A 461 28.16 -32.20 -6.88
N ARG A 462 27.34 -32.99 -7.57
CA ARG A 462 26.18 -33.66 -6.95
C ARG A 462 26.62 -34.64 -5.86
N ALA A 463 27.69 -35.41 -6.08
CA ALA A 463 28.28 -36.29 -5.08
C ALA A 463 28.73 -35.52 -3.82
N GLY A 464 29.27 -34.32 -3.97
CA GLY A 464 29.69 -33.46 -2.86
C GLY A 464 28.55 -32.71 -2.15
N MET A 465 27.33 -32.67 -2.69
CA MET A 465 26.24 -31.88 -2.13
C MET A 465 25.55 -32.53 -0.92
N ASN A 466 25.72 -33.83 -0.70
CA ASN A 466 25.00 -34.59 0.32
C ASN A 466 23.48 -34.32 0.25
N VAL A 467 22.90 -34.65 -0.91
CA VAL A 467 21.48 -34.43 -1.23
C VAL A 467 20.62 -35.35 -0.37
N CYS A 468 19.70 -34.77 0.39
CA CYS A 468 18.76 -35.47 1.26
C CYS A 468 17.41 -35.69 0.59
N LYS A 469 16.96 -34.71 -0.21
CA LYS A 469 15.71 -34.77 -0.97
C LYS A 469 15.80 -33.83 -2.17
N GLU A 470 15.14 -34.17 -3.26
CA GLU A 470 15.07 -33.31 -4.44
C GLU A 470 13.77 -33.53 -5.20
N GLY A 471 13.37 -32.56 -6.01
CA GLY A 471 12.17 -32.65 -6.84
C GLY A 471 11.75 -31.30 -7.42
N SER A 472 10.85 -31.34 -8.40
CA SER A 472 10.23 -30.13 -8.94
C SER A 472 9.17 -29.59 -7.99
N GLY A 473 9.05 -28.27 -7.97
CA GLY A 473 7.99 -27.55 -7.27
C GLY A 473 7.76 -26.19 -7.90
N TYR A 474 6.80 -25.46 -7.32
CA TYR A 474 6.43 -24.12 -7.75
C TYR A 474 6.56 -23.17 -6.58
N ARG A 475 7.46 -22.20 -6.69
CA ARG A 475 7.66 -21.17 -5.66
C ARG A 475 6.82 -19.94 -5.98
N ILE A 476 6.11 -19.45 -4.98
CA ILE A 476 5.41 -18.17 -5.04
C ILE A 476 6.46 -17.06 -4.91
N LEU A 477 6.64 -16.24 -5.95
CA LEU A 477 7.63 -15.17 -5.99
C LEU A 477 7.08 -13.82 -5.53
N SER A 478 5.80 -13.59 -5.84
CA SER A 478 4.98 -12.43 -5.48
C SER A 478 3.54 -12.89 -5.29
N ASP A 479 2.64 -11.98 -4.92
CA ASP A 479 1.20 -12.22 -4.89
C ASP A 479 0.60 -12.57 -6.26
N THR A 480 1.32 -12.26 -7.35
CA THR A 480 0.90 -12.47 -8.74
C THR A 480 1.74 -13.48 -9.52
N CYS A 481 2.84 -14.02 -8.98
CA CYS A 481 3.77 -14.86 -9.75
C CYS A 481 4.05 -16.23 -9.11
N LEU A 482 3.76 -17.28 -9.87
CA LEU A 482 4.16 -18.67 -9.61
C LEU A 482 5.28 -19.06 -10.57
N ARG A 483 6.38 -19.62 -10.05
CA ARG A 483 7.46 -20.11 -10.91
C ARG A 483 7.81 -21.56 -10.62
N GLN A 484 7.88 -22.38 -11.67
CA GLN A 484 8.45 -23.71 -11.61
C GLN A 484 9.96 -23.68 -11.36
N GLU A 485 10.40 -24.40 -10.34
CA GLU A 485 11.81 -24.54 -9.98
C GLU A 485 12.12 -26.01 -9.63
N TYR A 486 13.40 -26.37 -9.67
CA TYR A 486 13.89 -27.64 -9.16
C TYR A 486 14.53 -27.42 -7.79
N LEU A 487 14.04 -28.13 -6.79
CA LEU A 487 14.47 -27.99 -5.41
C LEU A 487 15.47 -29.09 -5.07
N ILE A 488 16.56 -28.70 -4.42
CA ILE A 488 17.53 -29.63 -3.86
C ILE A 488 17.74 -29.29 -2.39
N LEU A 489 17.30 -30.21 -1.53
CA LEU A 489 17.56 -30.17 -0.11
C LEU A 489 18.88 -30.90 0.17
N THR A 490 19.88 -30.15 0.63
CA THR A 490 21.13 -30.70 1.14
C THR A 490 21.15 -30.70 2.65
N SER A 491 22.12 -31.39 3.25
CA SER A 491 22.37 -31.32 4.70
C SER A 491 22.59 -29.91 5.27
N THR A 492 22.84 -28.89 4.44
CA THR A 492 23.17 -27.52 4.88
C THR A 492 22.25 -26.44 4.32
N SER A 493 21.51 -26.71 3.25
CA SER A 493 20.67 -25.70 2.60
C SER A 493 19.55 -26.30 1.75
N LEU A 494 18.46 -25.56 1.61
CA LEU A 494 17.49 -25.74 0.53
C LEU A 494 17.87 -24.83 -0.64
N GLN A 495 18.02 -25.41 -1.83
CA GLN A 495 18.45 -24.71 -3.03
C GLN A 495 17.37 -24.76 -4.12
N PHE A 496 17.15 -23.62 -4.77
CA PHE A 496 16.15 -23.46 -5.84
C PHE A 496 16.87 -23.20 -7.16
N TYR A 497 16.70 -24.11 -8.11
CA TYR A 497 17.27 -24.02 -9.45
C TYR A 497 16.18 -23.64 -10.44
N ARG A 498 16.47 -22.64 -11.27
CA ARG A 498 15.68 -22.37 -12.47
C ARG A 498 16.03 -23.40 -13.54
N THR A 499 15.12 -23.64 -14.49
CA THR A 499 15.40 -24.52 -15.63
C THR A 499 16.64 -24.07 -16.41
N TYR A 500 17.45 -25.03 -16.87
CA TYR A 500 18.76 -24.80 -17.49
C TYR A 500 19.80 -24.06 -16.63
N ALA A 501 19.60 -23.95 -15.33
CA ALA A 501 20.60 -23.37 -14.44
C ALA A 501 21.60 -24.43 -13.96
N SER A 502 22.89 -24.08 -13.99
CA SER A 502 23.98 -24.85 -13.37
C SER A 502 24.29 -24.39 -11.94
N SER A 503 23.64 -23.31 -11.48
CA SER A 503 23.75 -22.74 -10.14
C SER A 503 22.36 -22.44 -9.57
N PRO A 504 22.19 -22.50 -8.23
CA PRO A 504 20.92 -22.15 -7.61
C PRO A 504 20.68 -20.65 -7.72
N LEU A 505 19.45 -20.27 -8.06
CA LEU A 505 19.00 -18.88 -8.07
C LEU A 505 18.73 -18.36 -6.64
N ARG A 506 18.27 -19.26 -5.76
CA ARG A 506 18.08 -18.98 -4.33
C ARG A 506 18.66 -20.12 -3.50
N LYS A 507 19.32 -19.78 -2.39
CA LYS A 507 19.85 -20.73 -1.41
C LYS A 507 19.42 -20.29 -0.02
N VAL A 508 18.68 -21.14 0.67
CA VAL A 508 18.20 -20.92 2.04
C VAL A 508 18.98 -21.86 2.98
N PRO A 509 19.86 -21.34 3.85
CA PRO A 509 20.56 -22.17 4.80
C PRO A 509 19.60 -22.85 5.79
N ILE A 510 19.82 -24.13 6.09
CA ILE A 510 19.03 -24.84 7.12
C ILE A 510 19.20 -24.16 8.50
N SER A 511 20.39 -23.61 8.75
CA SER A 511 20.68 -22.83 9.96
C SER A 511 19.83 -21.56 10.09
N HIS A 512 19.32 -21.00 8.99
CA HIS A 512 18.47 -19.81 8.97
C HIS A 512 16.98 -20.15 9.03
N MET A 513 16.61 -21.42 8.92
CA MET A 513 15.21 -21.84 9.07
C MET A 513 14.81 -21.78 10.54
N THR A 514 13.67 -21.13 10.75
CA THR A 514 13.11 -20.78 12.06
C THR A 514 11.83 -21.55 12.33
N HIS A 515 11.01 -21.74 11.29
CA HIS A 515 9.84 -22.61 11.30
C HIS A 515 9.59 -23.20 9.91
N VAL A 516 8.95 -24.37 9.87
CA VAL A 516 8.57 -25.08 8.65
C VAL A 516 7.17 -25.65 8.85
N GLY A 517 6.21 -25.12 8.11
CA GLY A 517 4.80 -25.47 8.18
C GLY A 517 4.27 -25.95 6.83
N CYS A 518 3.01 -26.38 6.82
CA CYS A 518 2.24 -26.59 5.61
C CYS A 518 0.87 -25.94 5.80
N ARG A 519 0.34 -25.32 4.75
CA ARG A 519 -0.99 -24.71 4.79
C ARG A 519 -1.63 -24.72 3.40
N TYR A 520 -2.93 -24.49 3.38
CA TYR A 520 -3.63 -24.18 2.15
C TYR A 520 -3.61 -22.67 1.91
N LEU A 521 -3.24 -22.27 0.70
CA LEU A 521 -3.49 -20.94 0.14
C LEU A 521 -4.58 -21.11 -0.92
N ASN A 522 -5.82 -20.77 -0.57
CA ASN A 522 -7.02 -21.24 -1.27
C ASN A 522 -7.09 -22.78 -1.24
N ASP A 523 -6.90 -23.46 -2.37
CA ASP A 523 -6.79 -24.91 -2.49
C ASP A 523 -5.36 -25.38 -2.81
N LEU A 524 -4.42 -24.45 -3.03
CA LEU A 524 -3.02 -24.79 -3.26
C LEU A 524 -2.37 -25.18 -1.92
N PHE A 525 -2.05 -26.47 -1.77
CA PHE A 525 -1.35 -26.97 -0.58
C PHE A 525 0.14 -26.64 -0.70
N VAL A 526 0.64 -25.77 0.18
CA VAL A 526 2.01 -25.25 0.12
C VAL A 526 2.79 -25.58 1.38
N LEU A 527 4.09 -25.80 1.18
CA LEU A 527 5.12 -25.77 2.19
C LEU A 527 5.45 -24.31 2.53
N GLU A 528 5.42 -23.98 3.82
CA GLU A 528 5.70 -22.65 4.36
C GLU A 528 7.06 -22.68 5.08
N LEU A 529 8.00 -21.88 4.60
CA LEU A 529 9.38 -21.86 5.07
C LEU A 529 9.71 -20.51 5.71
N HIS A 530 9.79 -20.46 7.03
CA HIS A 530 10.15 -19.25 7.74
C HIS A 530 11.65 -19.17 7.97
N THR A 531 12.23 -18.05 7.60
CA THR A 531 13.60 -17.67 7.94
C THR A 531 13.60 -16.53 8.96
N TRP A 532 14.75 -15.95 9.29
CA TRP A 532 14.83 -14.75 10.12
C TRP A 532 14.21 -13.51 9.48
N THR A 533 14.25 -13.39 8.16
CA THR A 533 13.94 -12.17 7.43
C THR A 533 12.73 -12.30 6.51
N GLU A 534 12.41 -13.52 6.11
CA GLU A 534 11.38 -13.79 5.11
C GLU A 534 10.60 -15.09 5.34
N VAL A 535 9.44 -15.19 4.68
CA VAL A 535 8.65 -16.43 4.55
C VAL A 535 8.57 -16.81 3.08
N LEU A 536 8.87 -18.06 2.75
CA LEU A 536 8.75 -18.58 1.39
C LEU A 536 7.61 -19.60 1.32
N TYR A 537 6.80 -19.51 0.28
CA TYR A 537 5.74 -20.48 0.00
C TYR A 537 6.09 -21.29 -1.24
N VAL A 538 6.04 -22.61 -1.11
CA VAL A 538 6.39 -23.55 -2.18
C VAL A 538 5.34 -24.63 -2.29
N HIS A 539 4.71 -24.74 -3.46
CA HIS A 539 3.94 -25.92 -3.80
C HIS A 539 4.85 -27.04 -4.31
N VAL A 540 4.70 -28.24 -3.77
CA VAL A 540 5.42 -29.46 -4.18
C VAL A 540 4.43 -30.62 -4.18
N PRO A 541 4.69 -31.73 -4.88
CA PRO A 541 3.76 -32.87 -4.93
C PRO A 541 3.36 -33.44 -3.56
N ASP A 542 4.27 -33.39 -2.58
CA ASP A 542 4.02 -33.85 -1.20
C ASP A 542 4.63 -32.87 -0.17
N PRO A 543 3.92 -31.78 0.18
CA PRO A 543 4.43 -30.77 1.10
C PRO A 543 4.76 -31.33 2.49
N LEU A 544 4.00 -32.32 2.97
CA LEU A 544 4.23 -32.94 4.28
C LEU A 544 5.53 -33.73 4.34
N SER A 545 5.86 -34.51 3.30
CA SER A 545 7.16 -35.20 3.25
C SER A 545 8.34 -34.22 3.19
N TRP A 546 8.18 -33.10 2.46
CA TRP A 546 9.20 -32.04 2.46
C TRP A 546 9.32 -31.35 3.82
N GLN A 547 8.21 -31.06 4.50
CA GLN A 547 8.19 -30.51 5.85
C GLN A 547 8.99 -31.42 6.80
N VAL A 548 8.68 -32.71 6.86
CA VAL A 548 9.37 -33.67 7.73
C VAL A 548 10.88 -33.70 7.43
N ALA A 549 11.26 -33.81 6.15
CA ALA A 549 12.67 -33.88 5.77
C ALA A 549 13.47 -32.63 6.17
N ILE A 550 12.88 -31.43 6.01
CA ILE A 550 13.53 -30.18 6.37
C ILE A 550 13.59 -30.03 7.90
N GLN A 551 12.53 -30.39 8.62
CA GLN A 551 12.49 -30.33 10.08
C GLN A 551 13.55 -31.26 10.69
N ASP A 552 13.67 -32.48 10.19
CA ASP A 552 14.72 -33.43 10.59
C ASP A 552 16.12 -32.84 10.42
N LEU A 553 16.38 -32.13 9.32
CA LEU A 553 17.66 -31.45 9.10
C LEU A 553 17.87 -30.24 10.00
N CYS A 554 16.82 -29.46 10.28
CA CYS A 554 16.88 -28.34 11.21
C CYS A 554 17.23 -28.83 12.63
N ASP A 555 16.68 -29.98 13.02
CA ASP A 555 16.85 -30.55 14.35
C ASP A 555 18.20 -31.31 14.49
N ARG A 556 18.75 -31.82 13.37
CA ARG A 556 20.08 -32.46 13.31
C ARG A 556 21.24 -31.51 13.04
N SER A 557 20.99 -30.31 12.50
CA SER A 557 22.04 -29.39 12.08
C SER A 557 22.92 -29.02 13.27
N PRO A 558 24.20 -29.49 13.31
CA PRO A 558 25.10 -29.08 14.37
C PRO A 558 25.31 -27.57 14.27
N LEU A 559 25.54 -26.92 15.41
CA LEU A 559 25.71 -25.48 15.67
C LEU A 559 26.85 -24.80 14.87
N ARG A 560 27.03 -25.11 13.58
CA ARG A 560 28.03 -24.48 12.72
C ARG A 560 27.42 -23.26 12.04
N THR A 561 27.96 -22.12 12.40
CA THR A 561 27.88 -20.85 11.68
C THR A 561 28.16 -21.07 10.20
N CYS A 562 27.13 -21.04 9.38
CA CYS A 562 27.29 -20.80 7.96
C CYS A 562 27.04 -19.31 7.74
N ALA A 563 28.11 -18.56 7.51
CA ALA A 563 28.04 -17.18 7.03
C ALA A 563 27.52 -17.22 5.58
N ALA A 564 26.22 -17.05 5.41
CA ALA A 564 25.66 -16.67 4.12
C ALA A 564 25.52 -15.15 4.14
N ALA A 565 26.39 -14.45 3.42
CA ALA A 565 26.25 -13.00 3.22
C ALA A 565 24.85 -12.71 2.64
N LEU A 566 24.00 -12.08 3.45
CA LEU A 566 22.71 -11.57 2.98
C LEU A 566 23.00 -10.27 2.23
N GLN A 567 22.85 -10.29 0.91
CA GLN A 567 22.89 -9.07 0.12
C GLN A 567 21.60 -8.27 0.35
N MET A 568 21.73 -7.04 0.84
CA MET A 568 20.63 -6.10 1.07
C MET A 568 19.92 -5.66 -0.24
N THR A 569 20.45 -6.02 -1.41
CA THR A 569 19.96 -5.59 -2.73
C THR A 569 18.96 -6.54 -3.38
N ALA A 570 18.70 -7.73 -2.81
CA ALA A 570 17.85 -8.76 -3.40
C ALA A 570 16.48 -8.93 -2.71
N TRP A 571 15.98 -7.86 -2.09
CA TRP A 571 14.77 -7.88 -1.27
C TRP A 571 13.59 -7.50 -2.15
N THR A 572 12.66 -8.44 -2.36
CA THR A 572 11.36 -8.09 -2.92
C THR A 572 10.41 -7.77 -1.75
N PRO A 573 9.57 -6.73 -1.86
CA PRO A 573 8.62 -6.31 -0.80
C PRO A 573 7.57 -7.38 -0.41
N PHE A 574 7.63 -8.57 -1.02
CA PHE A 574 6.73 -9.69 -0.80
C PHE A 574 7.25 -10.73 0.20
N ASN A 575 8.57 -10.95 0.29
CA ASN A 575 9.13 -12.03 1.12
C ASN A 575 9.70 -11.52 2.43
N ALA A 576 10.32 -10.34 2.42
CA ALA A 576 10.64 -9.60 3.62
C ALA A 576 9.75 -8.36 3.67
N LEU A 577 9.18 -8.06 4.83
CA LEU A 577 8.42 -6.84 5.02
C LEU A 577 9.39 -5.67 5.04
N THR A 578 9.67 -5.15 3.85
CA THR A 578 10.22 -3.81 3.68
C THR A 578 9.08 -2.82 3.76
N TYR A 579 8.99 -2.08 4.87
CA TYR A 579 8.18 -0.87 4.90
C TYR A 579 9.09 0.27 4.46
N GLU A 580 8.81 0.94 3.34
CA GLU A 580 9.59 2.11 2.88
C GLU A 580 11.12 1.88 2.75
N GLY A 581 11.56 0.62 2.55
CA GLY A 581 12.99 0.25 2.48
C GLY A 581 13.62 -0.25 3.78
N TYR A 582 12.88 -0.35 4.89
CA TYR A 582 13.35 -0.83 6.19
C TYR A 582 13.06 -2.33 6.41
N LEU A 583 14.02 -3.08 6.97
CA LEU A 583 13.82 -4.48 7.37
C LEU A 583 13.13 -4.58 8.73
N VAL A 584 11.86 -4.99 8.74
CA VAL A 584 11.10 -5.15 10.00
C VAL A 584 11.11 -6.61 10.47
N LEU A 585 11.97 -6.93 11.44
CA LEU A 585 12.26 -8.32 11.82
C LEU A 585 11.15 -9.03 12.59
N ASN A 586 10.26 -8.29 13.25
CA ASN A 586 9.08 -8.83 13.93
C ASN A 586 7.79 -8.68 13.12
N SER A 587 7.85 -8.11 11.90
CA SER A 587 6.71 -8.03 11.00
C SER A 587 6.66 -9.28 10.14
N ARG A 588 5.56 -10.03 10.21
CA ARG A 588 5.31 -11.17 9.33
C ARG A 588 3.87 -11.13 8.87
N LYS A 589 3.68 -11.08 7.55
CA LYS A 589 2.40 -11.35 6.87
C LYS A 589 2.20 -12.86 6.88
N ILE A 590 1.91 -13.39 8.04
CA ILE A 590 1.27 -14.69 8.17
C ILE A 590 -0.13 -14.35 8.61
N ALA A 591 -1.11 -14.89 7.90
CA ALA A 591 -2.50 -14.89 8.32
C ALA A 591 -2.54 -15.38 9.77
N TYR A 592 -2.72 -14.43 10.67
CA TYR A 592 -3.04 -14.70 12.05
C TYR A 592 -4.51 -15.11 12.05
N ASP A 593 -4.73 -16.39 11.78
CA ASP A 593 -6.03 -17.05 11.86
C ASP A 593 -6.24 -17.53 13.29
N VAL A 594 -6.14 -16.59 14.24
CA VAL A 594 -6.72 -16.70 15.57
C VAL A 594 -7.08 -15.28 15.93
N ALA A 595 -8.35 -14.96 16.15
CA ALA A 595 -8.64 -13.76 16.91
C ALA A 595 -7.99 -13.93 18.30
N THR A 596 -6.73 -13.52 18.50
CA THR A 596 -6.24 -13.31 19.86
C THR A 596 -6.98 -12.09 20.34
N THR A 597 -8.05 -12.38 21.06
CA THR A 597 -8.63 -11.50 22.06
C THR A 597 -7.49 -10.68 22.66
N ILE A 598 -7.54 -9.36 22.47
CA ILE A 598 -6.58 -8.42 23.05
C ILE A 598 -6.77 -8.52 24.56
N VAL A 599 -6.12 -9.48 25.19
CA VAL A 599 -5.89 -9.46 26.62
C VAL A 599 -4.85 -8.38 26.81
N SER A 600 -5.14 -7.38 27.64
CA SER A 600 -4.14 -6.39 28.05
C SER A 600 -2.98 -7.12 28.71
N VAL A 601 -1.88 -7.34 27.98
CA VAL A 601 -0.66 -7.97 28.48
C VAL A 601 0.30 -6.86 28.89
N ASP A 602 0.89 -6.98 30.07
CA ASP A 602 1.93 -6.09 30.58
C ASP A 602 3.09 -5.97 29.57
N PRO A 603 3.37 -4.78 29.00
CA PRO A 603 4.42 -4.60 28.01
C PRO A 603 5.80 -5.03 28.51
N CYS A 604 6.11 -4.81 29.80
CA CYS A 604 7.41 -5.17 30.36
C CYS A 604 7.60 -6.69 30.39
N LEU A 605 6.58 -7.46 30.79
CA LEU A 605 6.64 -8.92 30.79
C LEU A 605 6.84 -9.49 29.38
N VAL A 606 6.22 -8.89 28.35
CA VAL A 606 6.43 -9.30 26.96
C VAL A 606 7.87 -9.04 26.52
N ALA A 607 8.42 -7.86 26.84
CA ALA A 607 9.81 -7.52 26.52
C ALA A 607 10.82 -8.41 27.28
N GLU A 608 10.57 -8.71 28.55
CA GLU A 608 11.38 -9.65 29.35
C GLU A 608 11.37 -11.06 28.73
N ALA A 609 10.18 -11.57 28.37
CA ALA A 609 10.03 -12.86 27.72
C ALA A 609 10.78 -12.92 26.39
N ALA A 610 10.78 -11.83 25.62
CA ALA A 610 11.53 -11.72 24.37
C ALA A 610 13.06 -11.76 24.60
N VAL A 611 13.58 -11.12 25.66
CA VAL A 611 15.01 -11.21 26.02
C VAL A 611 15.37 -12.66 26.38
N VAL A 612 14.58 -13.30 27.24
CA VAL A 612 14.81 -14.69 27.66
C VAL A 612 14.79 -15.64 26.45
N ALA A 613 13.83 -15.46 25.54
CA ALA A 613 13.76 -16.28 24.32
C ALA A 613 14.96 -16.03 23.40
N GLY A 614 15.40 -14.77 23.24
CA GLY A 614 16.58 -14.41 22.44
C GLY A 614 17.86 -15.04 22.98
N ALA A 615 18.05 -15.00 24.31
CA ALA A 615 19.19 -15.63 24.96
C ALA A 615 19.19 -17.16 24.82
N ARG A 616 18.01 -17.81 24.89
CA ARG A 616 17.88 -19.27 24.65
C ARG A 616 18.24 -19.65 23.23
N VAL A 617 17.91 -18.82 22.23
CA VAL A 617 18.34 -19.04 20.84
C VAL A 617 19.86 -18.93 20.74
N TRP A 618 20.46 -17.95 21.40
CA TRP A 618 21.91 -17.75 21.38
C TRP A 618 22.67 -18.87 22.08
N SER A 619 22.13 -19.42 23.17
CA SER A 619 22.74 -20.57 23.85
C SER A 619 22.56 -21.87 23.08
N ALA A 620 21.38 -22.08 22.47
CA ALA A 620 21.09 -23.24 21.66
C ALA A 620 20.18 -22.87 20.48
N ARG A 621 20.73 -22.86 19.26
CA ARG A 621 20.03 -22.48 18.02
C ARG A 621 19.09 -23.58 17.51
N THR A 622 18.35 -24.25 18.39
CA THR A 622 17.36 -25.25 18.01
C THR A 622 16.18 -24.58 17.30
N ARG A 623 15.51 -25.29 16.40
CA ARG A 623 14.32 -24.79 15.71
C ARG A 623 13.23 -24.33 16.70
N ALA A 624 13.01 -25.08 17.77
CA ALA A 624 12.05 -24.74 18.82
C ALA A 624 12.35 -23.39 19.48
N HIS A 625 13.62 -23.13 19.83
CA HIS A 625 14.01 -21.84 20.40
C HIS A 625 13.84 -20.70 19.40
N LYS A 626 14.20 -20.91 18.13
CA LYS A 626 14.03 -19.87 17.09
C LYS A 626 12.56 -19.49 16.90
N LEU A 627 11.67 -20.47 16.86
CA LEU A 627 10.22 -20.23 16.79
C LEU A 627 9.72 -19.50 18.03
N ALA A 628 10.10 -19.95 19.23
CA ALA A 628 9.70 -19.30 20.47
C ALA A 628 10.16 -17.83 20.53
N PHE A 629 11.37 -17.54 20.06
CA PHE A 629 11.88 -16.18 19.94
C PHE A 629 11.08 -15.34 18.94
N GLN A 630 10.77 -15.89 17.76
CA GLN A 630 9.94 -15.18 16.77
C GLN A 630 8.56 -14.83 17.29
N LEU A 631 7.90 -15.77 17.97
CA LEU A 631 6.60 -15.52 18.59
C LEU A 631 6.73 -14.44 19.67
N ALA A 632 7.73 -14.52 20.54
CA ALA A 632 7.93 -13.53 21.61
C ALA A 632 8.17 -12.10 21.06
N VAL A 633 8.93 -11.93 19.98
CA VAL A 633 9.14 -10.60 19.37
C VAL A 633 7.93 -10.11 18.56
N GLN A 634 7.07 -11.02 18.09
CA GLN A 634 5.81 -10.67 17.42
C GLN A 634 4.81 -10.09 18.43
N GLU A 635 4.75 -10.62 19.65
CA GLU A 635 3.89 -10.10 20.73
C GLU A 635 4.20 -8.63 21.08
N LEU A 636 5.43 -8.16 20.86
CA LEU A 636 5.79 -6.74 21.02
C LEU A 636 4.95 -5.79 20.14
N ARG A 637 4.31 -6.28 19.07
CA ARG A 637 3.40 -5.50 18.21
C ARG A 637 2.03 -5.28 18.83
N CYS A 638 1.66 -6.14 19.78
CA CYS A 638 0.31 -6.20 20.34
C CYS A 638 0.20 -5.51 21.70
N VAL A 639 1.32 -5.13 22.32
CA VAL A 639 1.33 -4.42 23.61
C VAL A 639 0.73 -3.02 23.48
N ASP A 640 0.10 -2.53 24.54
CA ASP A 640 -0.29 -1.13 24.62
C ASP A 640 0.79 -0.32 25.35
N LEU A 641 1.51 0.53 24.62
CA LEU A 641 2.58 1.35 25.21
C LEU A 641 2.05 2.43 26.16
N SER A 642 0.74 2.72 26.15
CA SER A 642 0.13 3.65 27.11
C SER A 642 0.20 3.13 28.55
N LEU A 643 0.35 1.80 28.74
CA LEU A 643 0.48 1.14 30.03
C LEU A 643 1.87 1.35 30.68
N LEU A 644 2.83 1.93 29.97
CA LEU A 644 4.15 2.28 30.50
C LEU A 644 4.08 3.60 31.30
N GLU A 645 3.40 3.58 32.44
CA GLU A 645 3.09 4.78 33.23
C GLU A 645 4.32 5.39 33.94
N SER A 646 5.20 4.56 34.49
CA SER A 646 6.35 5.02 35.29
C SER A 646 7.65 5.10 34.48
N SER A 647 8.61 5.89 34.97
CA SER A 647 9.96 5.97 34.38
C SER A 647 10.67 4.62 34.34
N GLU A 648 10.47 3.79 35.36
CA GLU A 648 11.09 2.49 35.52
C GLU A 648 10.51 1.48 34.53
N HIS A 649 9.20 1.53 34.27
CA HIS A 649 8.55 0.68 33.26
C HIS A 649 9.06 1.02 31.85
N LYS A 650 9.08 2.30 31.49
CA LYS A 650 9.64 2.76 30.20
C LYS A 650 11.09 2.33 30.06
N LEU A 651 11.92 2.56 31.08
CA LEU A 651 13.34 2.23 31.07
C LEU A 651 13.57 0.72 30.90
N ALA A 652 12.90 -0.12 31.69
CA ALA A 652 13.02 -1.57 31.60
C ALA A 652 12.55 -2.10 30.23
N PHE A 653 11.40 -1.62 29.74
CA PHE A 653 10.85 -2.03 28.45
C PHE A 653 11.80 -1.74 27.29
N TYR A 654 12.29 -0.49 27.15
CA TYR A 654 13.13 -0.13 26.00
C TYR A 654 14.55 -0.70 26.10
N LEU A 655 15.11 -0.90 27.29
CA LEU A 655 16.39 -1.62 27.46
C LEU A 655 16.25 -3.08 27.01
N ASN A 656 15.14 -3.73 27.35
CA ASN A 656 14.85 -5.09 26.88
C ASN A 656 14.65 -5.11 25.36
N ALA A 657 13.84 -4.19 24.80
CA ALA A 657 13.60 -4.10 23.36
C ALA A 657 14.89 -3.86 22.55
N TYR A 658 15.78 -2.98 23.03
CA TYR A 658 17.09 -2.74 22.41
C TYR A 658 17.94 -4.02 22.33
N GLN A 659 18.07 -4.73 23.45
CA GLN A 659 18.85 -5.97 23.50
C GLN A 659 18.25 -7.06 22.60
N VAL A 660 16.92 -7.18 22.57
CA VAL A 660 16.21 -8.14 21.73
C VAL A 660 16.43 -7.85 20.24
N LEU A 661 16.31 -6.59 19.82
CA LEU A 661 16.57 -6.20 18.44
C LEU A 661 18.04 -6.42 18.08
N LEU A 662 18.97 -6.10 18.98
CA LEU A 662 20.39 -6.31 18.78
C LEU A 662 20.73 -7.80 18.61
N MET A 663 20.17 -8.68 19.45
CA MET A 663 20.34 -10.13 19.32
C MET A 663 19.75 -10.65 18.01
N HIS A 664 18.55 -10.19 17.64
CA HIS A 664 17.89 -10.61 16.40
C HIS A 664 18.66 -10.15 15.16
N LEU A 665 19.20 -8.93 15.16
CA LEU A 665 20.05 -8.43 14.10
C LEU A 665 21.24 -9.36 13.83
N HIS A 666 21.95 -9.80 14.88
CA HIS A 666 23.10 -10.71 14.73
C HIS A 666 22.70 -12.16 14.39
N LEU A 667 21.45 -12.55 14.62
CA LEU A 667 20.91 -13.84 14.16
C LEU A 667 20.50 -13.79 12.69
N ALA A 668 19.94 -12.65 12.27
CA ALA A 668 19.44 -12.44 10.92
C ALA A 668 20.56 -12.11 9.93
N ILE A 669 21.50 -11.22 10.31
CA ILE A 669 22.55 -10.68 9.45
C ILE A 669 23.91 -11.12 10.01
N PRO A 670 24.71 -11.92 9.27
CA PRO A 670 25.99 -12.43 9.77
C PRO A 670 27.03 -11.34 10.07
N GLU A 671 27.03 -10.25 9.29
CA GLU A 671 27.96 -9.14 9.40
C GLU A 671 27.19 -7.80 9.37
N PRO A 672 26.55 -7.40 10.49
CA PRO A 672 25.82 -6.14 10.55
C PRO A 672 26.76 -4.95 10.34
N THR A 673 26.35 -4.00 9.51
CA THR A 673 27.05 -2.72 9.29
C THR A 673 26.40 -1.61 10.12
N SER A 674 27.01 -0.43 10.16
CA SER A 674 26.42 0.76 10.80
C SER A 674 25.06 1.13 10.20
N VAL A 675 24.87 0.92 8.89
CA VAL A 675 23.59 1.11 8.20
C VAL A 675 22.45 0.29 8.84
N CYS A 676 22.76 -0.93 9.31
CA CYS A 676 21.77 -1.79 9.95
C CYS A 676 21.21 -1.17 11.24
N MET A 677 21.93 -0.25 11.88
CA MET A 677 21.45 0.45 13.08
C MET A 677 20.21 1.30 12.80
N HIS A 678 20.01 1.74 11.55
CA HIS A 678 18.83 2.49 11.10
C HIS A 678 17.87 1.62 10.29
N GLN A 679 18.39 0.69 9.49
CA GLN A 679 17.57 -0.03 8.52
C GLN A 679 16.87 -1.27 9.08
N VAL A 680 17.29 -1.76 10.24
CA VAL A 680 16.68 -2.94 10.88
C VAL A 680 15.85 -2.50 12.07
N MET A 681 14.55 -2.82 12.02
CA MET A 681 13.54 -2.27 12.92
C MET A 681 12.65 -3.35 13.53
N TYR A 682 12.00 -2.96 14.61
CA TYR A 682 10.75 -3.55 15.06
C TYR A 682 9.59 -2.57 14.91
N GLU A 683 8.42 -3.10 14.59
CA GLU A 683 7.15 -2.42 14.86
C GLU A 683 6.74 -2.75 16.30
N VAL A 684 6.50 -1.74 17.12
CA VAL A 684 6.25 -1.90 18.55
C VAL A 684 4.94 -1.24 18.96
N GLY A 685 4.14 -2.02 19.68
CA GLY A 685 2.85 -1.68 20.25
C GLY A 685 1.72 -1.46 19.24
N VAL A 686 0.50 -1.34 19.76
CA VAL A 686 -0.69 -0.97 18.97
C VAL A 686 -0.57 0.41 18.33
N GLN A 687 0.35 1.24 18.84
CA GLN A 687 0.77 2.53 18.28
C GLN A 687 1.59 2.38 16.99
N LYS A 688 2.07 1.17 16.67
CA LYS A 688 2.85 0.83 15.47
C LYS A 688 4.13 1.68 15.32
N LEU A 689 4.83 1.90 16.43
CA LEU A 689 6.09 2.66 16.40
C LEU A 689 7.16 1.83 15.68
N MET A 690 7.77 2.41 14.65
CA MET A 690 8.91 1.83 13.96
C MET A 690 10.19 2.24 14.70
N LEU A 691 10.87 1.25 15.27
CA LEU A 691 12.01 1.45 16.17
C LEU A 691 13.22 0.61 15.71
N SER A 692 14.25 1.27 15.18
CA SER A 692 15.58 0.68 15.02
C SER A 692 16.40 0.79 16.31
N LEU A 693 17.62 0.25 16.29
CA LEU A 693 18.56 0.44 17.40
C LEU A 693 18.89 1.93 17.61
N ALA A 694 18.96 2.71 16.53
CA ALA A 694 19.22 4.14 16.62
C ALA A 694 18.03 4.90 17.25
N GLU A 695 16.78 4.59 16.88
CA GLU A 695 15.61 5.20 17.54
C GLU A 695 15.49 4.75 19.01
N LEU A 696 15.68 3.46 19.31
CA LEU A 696 15.63 2.96 20.68
C LEU A 696 16.66 3.66 21.58
N GLU A 697 17.87 3.87 21.08
CA GLU A 697 18.93 4.56 21.80
C GLU A 697 18.66 6.07 21.92
N HIS A 698 18.55 6.78 20.80
CA HIS A 698 18.61 8.24 20.79
C HIS A 698 17.26 8.93 20.96
N VAL A 699 16.15 8.27 20.64
CA VAL A 699 14.80 8.84 20.75
C VAL A 699 14.09 8.33 22.00
N MET A 700 14.11 7.00 22.22
CA MET A 700 13.32 6.38 23.29
C MET A 700 14.06 6.42 24.63
N LEU A 701 15.23 5.79 24.74
CA LEU A 701 15.98 5.69 25.99
C LEU A 701 16.60 7.03 26.39
N ARG A 702 17.26 7.71 25.45
CA ARG A 702 17.90 9.01 25.68
C ARG A 702 16.94 10.19 25.53
N GLY A 703 15.63 9.98 25.49
CA GLY A 703 14.63 11.03 25.20
C GLY A 703 14.62 12.22 26.17
N GLY A 704 15.16 12.08 27.38
CA GLY A 704 15.32 13.15 28.37
C GLY A 704 16.71 13.82 28.39
N LEU A 705 17.69 13.26 27.67
CA LEU A 705 19.08 13.71 27.63
C LEU A 705 19.33 14.71 26.49
N CYS A 706 20.51 15.32 26.50
CA CYS A 706 20.94 16.21 25.43
C CYS A 706 21.14 15.41 24.13
N ALA A 707 20.80 16.04 23.00
CA ALA A 707 21.12 15.52 21.69
C ALA A 707 22.64 15.36 21.53
N VAL A 708 23.03 14.29 20.85
CA VAL A 708 24.42 14.01 20.48
C VAL A 708 24.57 14.36 19.01
N GLU A 709 25.61 15.10 18.66
CA GLU A 709 25.83 15.55 17.28
C GLU A 709 26.47 14.46 16.43
N ASP A 710 27.36 13.66 17.00
CA ASP A 710 28.10 12.62 16.29
C ASP A 710 28.30 11.38 17.18
N ALA A 711 28.09 10.20 16.59
CA ALA A 711 28.33 8.90 17.18
C ALA A 711 29.00 8.01 16.12
N PRO A 712 30.22 7.49 16.35
CA PRO A 712 31.03 6.89 15.28
C PRO A 712 30.53 5.56 14.73
N TYR A 713 29.48 4.98 15.34
CA TYR A 713 28.82 3.76 14.90
C TYR A 713 27.47 4.03 14.19
N LEU A 714 27.10 5.30 14.01
CA LEU A 714 25.92 5.74 13.26
C LEU A 714 26.34 6.59 12.07
N GLU A 715 25.55 6.55 11.01
CA GLU A 715 25.74 7.48 9.88
C GLU A 715 25.19 8.87 10.20
N PHE A 716 24.12 8.92 11.00
CA PHE A 716 23.55 10.14 11.56
C PHE A 716 22.87 9.83 12.89
N VAL A 717 22.78 10.81 13.79
CA VAL A 717 22.09 10.64 15.09
C VAL A 717 20.64 11.11 14.96
N PRO A 718 19.64 10.22 15.20
CA PRO A 718 18.23 10.60 15.19
C PRO A 718 17.92 11.71 16.19
N GLN A 719 17.25 12.76 15.72
CA GLN A 719 16.84 13.87 16.55
C GLN A 719 15.40 13.68 17.02
N LYS A 720 15.18 13.61 18.33
CA LYS A 720 13.84 13.43 18.93
C LYS A 720 12.79 14.41 18.36
N ALA A 721 13.19 15.66 18.10
CA ALA A 721 12.32 16.69 17.56
C ALA A 721 11.81 16.41 16.13
N ALA A 722 12.45 15.50 15.39
CA ALA A 722 12.03 15.09 14.06
C ALA A 722 10.96 13.99 14.05
N TYR A 723 10.60 13.44 15.23
CA TYR A 723 9.64 12.36 15.35
C TYR A 723 8.27 12.85 15.84
N PRO A 724 7.16 12.21 15.39
CA PRO A 724 5.82 12.58 15.83
C PRO A 724 5.65 12.56 17.36
N PRO A 725 4.70 13.34 17.92
CA PRO A 725 4.45 13.41 19.37
C PRO A 725 4.23 12.05 20.04
N ALA A 726 3.73 11.06 19.30
CA ALA A 726 3.54 9.68 19.76
C ALA A 726 4.84 9.04 20.29
N TYR A 727 6.00 9.31 19.67
CA TYR A 727 7.30 8.80 20.16
C TYR A 727 7.66 9.46 21.50
N SER A 728 7.50 10.78 21.58
CA SER A 728 7.83 11.55 22.78
C SER A 728 6.92 11.20 23.97
N ALA A 729 5.66 10.84 23.74
CA ALA A 729 4.71 10.47 24.79
C ALA A 729 5.15 9.22 25.57
N VAL A 730 5.75 8.25 24.86
CA VAL A 730 6.14 6.96 25.45
C VAL A 730 7.65 6.84 25.69
N ALA A 731 8.47 7.78 25.23
CA ALA A 731 9.91 7.83 25.51
C ALA A 731 10.24 8.10 27.00
N CYS A 732 11.45 7.74 27.40
CA CYS A 732 12.00 8.07 28.71
C CYS A 732 12.22 9.58 28.84
N SER A 733 11.70 10.18 29.93
CA SER A 733 11.81 11.62 30.20
C SER A 733 12.93 11.98 31.19
N ASN A 734 13.36 11.02 32.02
CA ASN A 734 14.35 11.26 33.06
C ASN A 734 15.77 11.26 32.47
N ARG A 735 16.62 12.16 32.98
CA ARG A 735 18.04 12.20 32.62
C ARG A 735 18.80 11.12 33.37
N ASP A 736 19.23 10.07 32.67
CA ASP A 736 20.02 8.99 33.24
C ASP A 736 21.34 8.80 32.49
N PHE A 737 22.44 9.25 33.10
CA PHE A 737 23.79 9.19 32.51
C PHE A 737 24.33 7.77 32.35
N ARG A 738 23.71 6.77 33.01
CA ARG A 738 24.12 5.36 32.97
C ARG A 738 23.82 4.71 31.62
N LEU A 739 22.82 5.22 30.89
CA LEU A 739 22.31 4.63 29.65
C LEU A 739 23.40 4.38 28.62
N SER A 740 24.26 5.37 28.38
CA SER A 740 25.31 5.30 27.37
C SER A 740 26.30 4.16 27.62
N ALA A 741 26.71 4.00 28.89
CA ALA A 741 27.60 2.91 29.29
C ALA A 741 26.92 1.54 29.19
N ALA A 742 25.65 1.45 29.59
CA ALA A 742 24.89 0.21 29.48
C ALA A 742 24.68 -0.23 28.03
N LEU A 743 24.29 0.70 27.14
CA LEU A 743 24.10 0.42 25.71
C LEU A 743 25.42 0.05 25.02
N CYS A 744 26.53 0.70 25.35
CA CYS A 744 27.87 0.26 24.93
C CYS A 744 28.17 -1.16 25.42
N SER A 745 27.85 -1.50 26.67
CA SER A 745 28.06 -2.86 27.20
C SER A 745 27.22 -3.90 26.45
N HIS A 746 25.94 -3.62 26.19
CA HIS A 746 25.09 -4.52 25.42
C HIS A 746 25.58 -4.69 23.97
N ARG A 747 26.00 -3.60 23.31
CA ARG A 747 26.44 -3.61 21.91
C ARG A 747 27.83 -4.21 21.72
N ASP A 748 28.78 -3.80 22.54
CA ASP A 748 30.21 -4.08 22.33
C ASP A 748 30.65 -5.32 23.12
N ASP A 749 30.19 -5.46 24.37
CA ASP A 749 30.50 -6.60 25.24
C ASP A 749 29.46 -7.74 25.15
N LYS A 750 28.34 -7.53 24.44
CA LYS A 750 27.25 -8.51 24.25
C LYS A 750 26.66 -9.04 25.57
N VAL A 751 26.69 -8.19 26.60
CA VAL A 751 26.06 -8.47 27.89
C VAL A 751 24.55 -8.46 27.72
N VAL A 752 23.85 -9.45 28.29
CA VAL A 752 22.39 -9.54 28.26
C VAL A 752 21.85 -9.47 29.68
N VAL A 753 20.89 -8.59 29.92
CA VAL A 753 20.18 -8.46 31.19
C VAL A 753 18.70 -8.38 30.93
N VAL A 754 17.93 -9.17 31.68
CA VAL A 754 16.46 -9.08 31.70
C VAL A 754 16.09 -7.98 32.70
N TYR A 755 15.81 -6.78 32.21
CA TYR A 755 15.47 -5.65 33.07
C TYR A 755 14.02 -5.75 33.55
N ALA A 756 13.81 -5.65 34.86
CA ALA A 756 12.48 -5.64 35.47
C ALA A 756 12.22 -4.26 36.10
N PRO A 757 11.00 -3.68 36.00
CA PRO A 757 10.73 -2.33 36.53
C PRO A 757 11.11 -2.16 38.01
N THR A 758 10.90 -3.19 38.83
CA THR A 758 11.20 -3.15 40.28
C THR A 758 12.69 -3.17 40.62
N ARG A 759 13.55 -3.56 39.69
CA ARG A 759 15.01 -3.76 39.91
C ARG A 759 15.89 -3.07 38.87
N VAL A 760 15.29 -2.32 37.95
CA VAL A 760 15.99 -1.76 36.77
C VAL A 760 17.20 -0.93 37.16
N HIS A 761 17.15 -0.19 38.27
CA HIS A 761 18.26 0.63 38.72
C HIS A 761 19.43 -0.17 39.30
N ASP A 762 19.16 -1.23 40.06
CA ASP A 762 20.22 -2.11 40.58
C ASP A 762 20.89 -2.88 39.44
N GLN A 763 20.06 -3.37 38.50
CA GLN A 763 20.53 -4.06 37.29
C GLN A 763 21.40 -3.13 36.43
N LEU A 764 20.93 -1.90 36.20
CA LEU A 764 21.67 -0.89 35.44
C LEU A 764 22.97 -0.50 36.16
N ASN A 765 22.95 -0.36 37.49
CA ASN A 765 24.15 -0.09 38.28
C ASN A 765 25.18 -1.22 38.15
N SER A 766 24.73 -2.47 38.15
CA SER A 766 25.61 -3.63 37.98
C SER A 766 26.29 -3.62 36.61
N VAL A 767 25.53 -3.46 35.53
CA VAL A 767 26.07 -3.43 34.15
C VAL A 767 27.08 -2.29 33.98
N VAL A 768 26.74 -1.10 34.45
CA VAL A 768 27.60 0.08 34.31
C VAL A 768 28.86 -0.03 35.17
N SER A 769 28.75 -0.59 36.38
CA SER A 769 29.92 -0.86 37.23
C SER A 769 30.89 -1.80 36.53
N SER A 770 30.41 -2.92 35.99
CA SER A 770 31.25 -3.86 35.23
C SER A 770 31.88 -3.21 34.00
N TYR A 771 31.13 -2.39 33.26
CA TYR A 771 31.64 -1.72 32.07
C TYR A 771 32.81 -0.76 32.38
N TRP A 772 32.67 0.08 33.42
CA TRP A 772 33.71 1.04 33.80
C TRP A 772 34.88 0.41 34.54
N GLN A 773 34.64 -0.51 35.47
CA GLN A 773 35.73 -1.21 36.18
C GLN A 773 36.68 -1.90 35.18
N ALA A 774 36.14 -2.42 34.08
CA ALA A 774 36.94 -3.07 33.04
C ALA A 774 37.68 -2.11 32.08
N ARG A 775 37.41 -0.80 32.11
CA ARG A 775 37.90 0.17 31.11
C ARG A 775 38.59 1.40 31.70
N VAL A 776 38.34 1.73 32.95
CA VAL A 776 39.01 2.82 33.65
C VAL A 776 40.37 2.36 34.13
N VAL A 777 41.42 3.01 33.63
CA VAL A 777 42.80 2.75 34.04
C VAL A 777 43.33 3.99 34.74
N VAL A 778 43.82 3.80 35.97
CA VAL A 778 44.39 4.87 36.79
C VAL A 778 45.92 4.71 36.77
N GLY A 779 46.59 5.66 36.13
CA GLY A 779 48.05 5.78 36.17
C GLY A 779 48.51 6.64 37.35
N SER A 780 49.82 6.78 37.51
CA SER A 780 50.40 7.63 38.57
C SER A 780 50.08 9.11 38.40
N VAL A 781 49.87 9.57 37.16
CA VAL A 781 49.59 10.98 36.80
C VAL A 781 48.51 11.13 35.73
N SER A 782 47.84 10.04 35.32
CA SER A 782 46.87 10.06 34.23
C SER A 782 45.64 9.20 34.55
N LEU A 783 44.48 9.65 34.08
CA LEU A 783 43.22 8.90 34.17
C LEU A 783 42.76 8.57 32.75
N GLN A 784 42.70 7.28 32.43
CA GLN A 784 42.19 6.82 31.13
C GLN A 784 40.72 6.39 31.26
N LEU A 785 39.87 6.97 30.43
CA LEU A 785 38.44 6.71 30.34
C LEU A 785 38.07 6.16 28.95
N PRO A 786 36.98 5.39 28.82
CA PRO A 786 36.55 4.89 27.51
C PRO A 786 36.09 6.02 26.58
N LEU A 787 36.21 5.82 25.25
CA LEU A 787 35.84 6.83 24.25
C LEU A 787 34.36 7.21 24.31
N SER A 788 33.49 6.29 24.76
CA SER A 788 32.07 6.56 24.99
C SER A 788 31.84 7.73 25.95
N CYS A 789 32.69 7.92 26.97
CA CYS A 789 32.59 9.09 27.86
C CYS A 789 32.84 10.42 27.13
N LYS A 790 33.61 10.42 26.03
CA LYS A 790 33.84 11.59 25.19
C LYS A 790 32.63 11.90 24.30
N TRP A 791 32.06 10.88 23.65
CA TRP A 791 30.89 11.02 22.78
C TRP A 791 29.66 11.50 23.57
N PHE A 792 29.49 10.96 24.78
CA PHE A 792 28.34 11.19 25.64
C PHE A 792 28.62 12.17 26.79
N ARG A 793 29.64 13.04 26.65
CA ARG A 793 30.10 13.92 27.73
C ARG A 793 28.97 14.77 28.34
N THR A 794 28.02 15.20 27.50
CA THR A 794 26.90 16.05 27.88
C THR A 794 25.91 15.38 28.83
N ASP A 795 25.85 14.04 28.87
CA ASP A 795 24.97 13.29 29.78
C ASP A 795 25.40 13.42 31.24
N PHE A 796 26.68 13.70 31.48
CA PHE A 796 27.25 13.79 32.81
C PHE A 796 27.01 15.17 33.44
N GLY A 797 26.66 16.19 32.66
CA GLY A 797 26.53 17.58 33.07
C GLY A 797 27.76 18.40 32.64
N ALA A 798 28.16 19.39 33.45
CA ALA A 798 29.42 20.10 33.24
C ALA A 798 30.62 19.13 33.33
N ASP A 799 31.73 19.45 32.64
CA ASP A 799 32.88 18.56 32.45
C ASP A 799 33.49 18.07 33.79
N ASP A 800 33.36 18.83 34.88
CA ASP A 800 33.85 18.48 36.23
C ASP A 800 33.03 17.37 36.93
N ARG A 801 31.85 17.02 36.41
CA ARG A 801 30.94 16.03 37.01
C ARG A 801 31.14 14.61 36.51
N LEU A 802 31.80 14.41 35.37
CA LEU A 802 32.06 13.08 34.81
C LEU A 802 32.81 12.19 35.81
N VAL A 803 33.99 12.65 36.26
CA VAL A 803 34.84 11.85 37.18
C VAL A 803 34.13 11.60 38.50
N ARG A 804 33.41 12.59 39.05
CA ARG A 804 32.64 12.43 40.29
C ARG A 804 31.55 11.36 40.17
N LYS A 805 30.81 11.34 39.05
CA LYS A 805 29.77 10.34 38.80
C LYS A 805 30.35 8.92 38.65
N LEU A 806 31.53 8.78 38.06
CA LEU A 806 32.21 7.50 37.89
C LEU A 806 32.61 6.85 39.24
N LEU A 807 33.00 7.65 40.24
CA LEU A 807 33.49 7.14 41.54
C LEU A 807 32.53 6.12 42.21
N GLY A 808 31.22 6.29 42.04
CA GLY A 808 30.20 5.40 42.62
C GLY A 808 30.17 3.99 42.01
N PHE A 809 30.89 3.75 40.93
CA PHE A 809 30.82 2.53 40.12
C PHE A 809 32.18 1.84 39.97
N LEU A 810 33.26 2.49 40.42
CA LEU A 810 34.61 1.92 40.46
C LEU A 810 34.77 0.95 41.64
N SER A 811 35.71 0.02 41.53
CA SER A 811 36.15 -0.80 42.67
C SER A 811 36.76 0.08 43.76
N ASP A 812 36.85 -0.44 44.99
CA ASP A 812 37.41 0.35 46.11
C ASP A 812 38.86 0.77 45.86
N ASP A 813 39.65 -0.08 45.21
CA ASP A 813 41.03 0.23 44.79
C ASP A 813 41.06 1.34 43.75
N GLN A 814 40.31 1.18 42.63
CA GLN A 814 40.24 2.18 41.57
C GLN A 814 39.70 3.53 42.10
N ARG A 815 38.69 3.49 42.96
CA ARG A 815 38.12 4.70 43.58
C ARG A 815 39.17 5.41 44.43
N SER A 816 39.90 4.67 45.26
CA SER A 816 40.97 5.22 46.10
C SER A 816 42.07 5.85 45.25
N ASP A 817 42.44 5.22 44.14
CA ASP A 817 43.44 5.73 43.22
C ASP A 817 42.98 7.01 42.51
N VAL A 818 41.74 7.06 42.04
CA VAL A 818 41.18 8.27 41.42
C VAL A 818 41.06 9.41 42.43
N VAL A 819 40.66 9.15 43.67
CA VAL A 819 40.59 10.18 44.72
C VAL A 819 41.98 10.75 45.01
N ARG A 820 42.99 9.89 45.18
CA ARG A 820 44.40 10.33 45.35
C ARG A 820 44.88 11.19 44.19
N LEU A 821 44.50 10.81 42.97
CA LEU A 821 44.89 11.53 41.76
C LEU A 821 44.19 12.90 41.65
N LEU A 822 42.95 13.03 42.11
CA LEU A 822 42.20 14.29 42.17
C LEU A 822 42.71 15.24 43.26
N GLU A 823 43.29 14.71 44.34
CA GLU A 823 43.89 15.50 45.43
C GLU A 823 45.33 15.95 45.13
N ALA A 824 45.98 15.39 44.11
CA ALA A 824 47.32 15.77 43.70
C ALA A 824 47.35 17.21 43.14
N PRO A 825 48.42 18.01 43.39
CA PRO A 825 48.54 19.40 42.94
C PRO A 825 48.73 19.58 41.42
N THR A 826 48.54 18.51 40.63
CA THR A 826 48.69 18.49 39.16
C THR A 826 47.34 18.58 38.47
N ASN A 827 47.25 19.36 37.39
CA ASN A 827 46.05 19.40 36.55
C ASN A 827 45.77 18.02 35.93
N LEU A 828 44.74 17.34 36.42
CA LEU A 828 44.27 16.08 35.85
C LEU A 828 43.56 16.35 34.51
N TYR A 829 44.07 15.76 33.43
CA TYR A 829 43.36 15.70 32.16
C TYR A 829 43.00 14.23 31.86
N PRO A 830 41.70 13.87 31.83
CA PRO A 830 41.31 12.52 31.44
C PRO A 830 41.67 12.28 29.97
N GLU A 831 42.39 11.20 29.71
CA GLU A 831 42.64 10.68 28.38
C GLU A 831 41.50 9.74 27.97
N PHE A 832 41.00 9.86 26.74
CA PHE A 832 39.94 8.99 26.23
C PHE A 832 40.50 7.95 25.26
N LYS A 833 40.46 6.68 25.64
CA LYS A 833 40.98 5.54 24.85
C LYS A 833 40.12 4.30 25.10
N ASP A 834 39.82 3.57 24.04
CA ASP A 834 39.26 2.22 24.19
C ASP A 834 40.40 1.21 24.27
N GLY A 835 40.34 0.32 25.27
CA GLY A 835 41.27 -0.79 25.38
C GLY A 835 41.05 -1.79 24.25
N ALA A 836 42.13 -2.41 23.75
CA ALA A 836 42.05 -3.48 22.76
C ALA A 836 41.39 -4.74 23.40
N LYS A 837 40.07 -4.83 23.35
CA LYS A 837 39.33 -6.07 23.67
C LYS A 837 39.04 -6.83 22.39
N ALA A 838 39.29 -8.13 22.40
CA ALA A 838 38.78 -9.03 21.38
C ALA A 838 37.23 -9.00 21.43
N ALA A 839 36.58 -8.85 20.27
CA ALA A 839 35.12 -8.87 20.21
C ALA A 839 34.61 -10.23 20.71
N PRO A 840 33.63 -10.25 21.64
CA PRO A 840 33.06 -11.50 22.13
C PRO A 840 32.36 -12.26 20.99
N HIS A 841 32.49 -13.60 21.00
CA HIS A 841 31.91 -14.46 19.96
C HIS A 841 30.39 -14.67 20.09
N GLY A 842 29.75 -14.21 21.18
CA GLY A 842 28.31 -14.35 21.39
C GLY A 842 27.79 -13.59 22.62
N PHE A 843 26.47 -13.65 22.82
CA PHE A 843 25.79 -13.00 23.95
C PHE A 843 25.81 -13.89 25.19
N SER A 844 26.07 -13.29 26.36
CA SER A 844 25.98 -13.95 27.67
C SER A 844 24.98 -13.23 28.55
N ILE A 845 24.09 -13.98 29.19
CA ILE A 845 23.34 -13.51 30.36
C ILE A 845 24.29 -13.37 31.54
#